data_AF-A0A957KLE2-F1
#
_entry.id   AF-A0A957KLE2-F1
#
_cell.length_a   1.000
_cell.length_b   1.000
_cell.length_c   1.000
_cell.angle_alpha   90.00
_cell.angle_beta   90.00
_cell.angle_gamma   90.00
#
_symmetry.space_group_name_H-M   'P 1'
#
loop_
_entity.id
_entity.type
_entity.pdbx_description
1 polymer ?
#
loop_
_entity_poly.entity_id
_entity_poly.type
_entity_poly.pdbx_seq_one_letter_code
_entity_poly.pdbx_strand_id
1 'polypeptide(L)'
;TESFEIVRRRLFASDVDYAARDAVLQAFNGMYRHAAGEFPAGVAEREYYERMAAAYPIHPELFDRLYQDWSTLERFQRTRGVLRLMAAVIHQLWTRNDASLLIMPGTIPLAATPVRNELLRYLPETWTAVFDKDVDGTDSQPFLLDGQVPALGRYAAARRVARTIFMGSAPSSGQQVRGLEEIRVRLGCAQPGEATAIFGDALRRLGSQLTYLYTDGSRYWYDTRPTVNRLARDRAQAFRPAEVDAEVVKRLKVVPKKGPFAAHHVAPHDSGDVADEERVRVVVLPPEATYKRQVSDTAAGNMAQDILTNRGNGQRYAKNMLVFIAPDAGDMEALEAAVREYLAWQSIHDDAVALDLGAQQQRQVQNSLHTADDTINSRLQETYAWLLSPAQKDPLGPIELQANRISGSDNFYERAGRKLKQDGLLITEWSPEMLLIELDRFIWSASKGWTVGLKPLWEYLTRYCYFPRLLDQDVLLGAVRDGVTRPDAPFAYATGVSPEGYHTGLVFHRPGPVYFDTHSLLIHPDHVNEPPPPVPAGQEVEKVKTGGPGDGTARQPGRRESPQTPVKKTTRYYGRVALDPQRVNREIGVIVEEVIERLTSIPACEVDISIEINARLPEGFDEATIRTVSENSRTLKFGHYEF
;
A
#
# COMPACT_ATOMS: atom_id res chain seq x y z
N THR A 1 -41.18 -0.18 -49.71
CA THR A 1 -42.06 -1.36 -49.77
C THR A 1 -41.95 -2.10 -51.11
N GLU A 2 -41.96 -1.43 -52.27
CA GLU A 2 -41.80 -2.09 -53.58
C GLU A 2 -40.48 -2.86 -53.78
N SER A 3 -39.36 -2.39 -53.21
CA SER A 3 -38.05 -3.02 -53.38
C SER A 3 -37.93 -4.41 -52.73
N PHE A 4 -38.65 -4.68 -51.64
CA PHE A 4 -38.58 -5.96 -50.92
C PHE A 4 -39.31 -7.07 -51.69
N GLU A 5 -40.48 -6.76 -52.25
CA GLU A 5 -41.25 -7.72 -53.07
C GLU A 5 -40.51 -8.10 -54.35
N ILE A 6 -39.82 -7.15 -54.98
CA ILE A 6 -39.05 -7.41 -56.20
C ILE A 6 -37.91 -8.41 -55.92
N VAL A 7 -37.20 -8.25 -54.80
CA VAL A 7 -36.12 -9.18 -54.42
C VAL A 7 -36.68 -10.55 -54.10
N ARG A 8 -37.78 -10.63 -53.33
CA ARG A 8 -38.46 -11.89 -53.02
C ARG A 8 -38.88 -12.64 -54.29
N ARG A 9 -39.61 -11.98 -55.20
CA ARG A 9 -40.10 -12.58 -56.46
C ARG A 9 -38.98 -13.07 -57.38
N ARG A 10 -37.78 -12.48 -57.28
CA ARG A 10 -36.62 -12.87 -58.10
C ARG A 10 -35.81 -14.02 -57.51
N LEU A 11 -35.85 -14.21 -56.19
CA LEU A 11 -34.97 -15.16 -55.48
C LEU A 11 -35.69 -16.39 -54.93
N PHE A 12 -37.01 -16.32 -54.72
CA PHE A 12 -37.81 -17.42 -54.19
C PHE A 12 -38.88 -17.85 -55.19
N ALA A 13 -39.25 -19.13 -55.12
CA ALA A 13 -40.39 -19.67 -55.86
C ALA A 13 -41.70 -18.96 -55.44
N SER A 14 -42.68 -18.97 -56.34
CA SER A 14 -43.98 -18.33 -56.12
C SER A 14 -44.88 -19.04 -55.09
N ASP A 15 -44.59 -20.29 -54.76
CA ASP A 15 -45.38 -21.10 -53.84
C ASP A 15 -44.89 -20.89 -52.39
N VAL A 16 -45.66 -20.10 -51.63
CA VAL A 16 -45.42 -19.84 -50.21
C VAL A 16 -46.48 -20.55 -49.38
N ASP A 17 -46.07 -21.32 -48.37
CA ASP A 17 -46.98 -21.83 -47.35
C ASP A 17 -47.40 -20.67 -46.43
N TYR A 18 -48.56 -20.10 -46.73
CA TYR A 18 -49.12 -18.97 -46.00
C TYR A 18 -49.44 -19.31 -44.54
N ALA A 19 -49.82 -20.56 -44.24
CA ALA A 19 -50.12 -20.96 -42.86
C ALA A 19 -48.85 -21.03 -42.01
N ALA A 20 -47.78 -21.63 -42.54
CA ALA A 20 -46.48 -21.66 -41.88
C ALA A 20 -45.89 -20.26 -41.72
N ARG A 21 -45.98 -19.42 -42.75
CA ARG A 21 -45.58 -18.01 -42.70
C ARG A 21 -46.29 -17.28 -41.55
N ASP A 22 -47.62 -17.34 -41.52
CA ASP A 22 -48.41 -16.55 -40.58
C ASP A 22 -48.16 -16.99 -39.13
N ALA A 23 -47.95 -18.29 -38.89
CA ALA A 23 -47.54 -18.81 -37.60
C ALA A 23 -46.17 -18.26 -37.13
N VAL A 24 -45.17 -18.24 -38.02
CA VAL A 24 -43.85 -17.64 -37.72
C VAL A 24 -44.00 -16.16 -37.39
N LEU A 25 -44.71 -15.39 -38.23
CA LEU A 25 -44.89 -13.96 -38.03
C LEU A 25 -45.66 -13.65 -36.74
N GLN A 26 -46.65 -14.45 -36.38
CA GLN A 26 -47.36 -14.33 -35.11
C GLN A 26 -46.43 -14.57 -33.91
N ALA A 27 -45.55 -15.57 -33.98
CA ALA A 27 -44.58 -15.84 -32.93
C ALA A 27 -43.59 -14.67 -32.74
N PHE A 28 -43.08 -14.09 -33.83
CA PHE A 28 -42.24 -12.89 -33.77
C PHE A 28 -42.99 -11.67 -33.21
N ASN A 29 -44.21 -11.42 -33.68
CA ASN A 29 -45.02 -10.32 -33.16
C ASN A 29 -45.32 -10.49 -31.66
N GLY A 30 -45.61 -11.72 -31.22
CA GLY A 30 -45.76 -12.06 -29.81
C GLY A 30 -44.50 -11.73 -29.01
N MET A 31 -43.33 -12.19 -29.47
CA MET A 31 -42.04 -11.90 -28.85
C MET A 31 -41.80 -10.38 -28.69
N TYR A 32 -42.03 -9.59 -29.75
CA TYR A 32 -41.85 -8.14 -29.70
C TYR A 32 -42.82 -7.44 -28.74
N ARG A 33 -44.07 -7.90 -28.66
CA ARG A 33 -45.08 -7.33 -27.74
C ARG A 33 -44.79 -7.68 -26.28
N HIS A 34 -44.35 -8.92 -26.00
CA HIS A 34 -44.05 -9.36 -24.65
C HIS A 34 -42.76 -8.76 -24.09
N ALA A 35 -41.80 -8.41 -24.95
CA ALA A 35 -40.50 -7.84 -24.56
C ALA A 35 -40.28 -6.43 -25.16
N ALA A 36 -41.29 -5.56 -25.14
CA ALA A 36 -41.26 -4.25 -25.79
C ALA A 36 -40.11 -3.32 -25.34
N GLY A 37 -39.56 -3.51 -24.13
CA GLY A 37 -38.41 -2.76 -23.62
C GLY A 37 -37.04 -3.26 -24.12
N GLU A 38 -37.00 -4.40 -24.80
CA GLU A 38 -35.76 -5.04 -25.27
C GLU A 38 -35.51 -4.89 -26.77
N PHE A 39 -36.49 -4.34 -27.50
CA PHE A 39 -36.45 -4.14 -28.94
C PHE A 39 -36.77 -2.67 -29.30
N PRO A 40 -36.43 -2.21 -30.52
CA PRO A 40 -36.73 -0.84 -30.95
C PRO A 40 -38.22 -0.51 -30.96
N ALA A 41 -38.55 0.75 -30.70
CA ALA A 41 -39.93 1.23 -30.79
C ALA A 41 -40.51 1.00 -32.21
N GLY A 42 -41.81 0.68 -32.27
CA GLY A 42 -42.54 0.44 -33.52
C GLY A 42 -42.51 -0.99 -34.06
N VAL A 43 -41.60 -1.87 -33.60
CA VAL A 43 -41.53 -3.26 -34.12
C VAL A 43 -42.69 -4.15 -33.66
N ALA A 44 -43.35 -3.77 -32.57
CA ALA A 44 -44.54 -4.44 -32.03
C ALA A 44 -45.85 -3.96 -32.68
N GLU A 45 -45.78 -2.96 -33.57
CA GLU A 45 -46.95 -2.36 -34.21
C GLU A 45 -47.37 -3.11 -35.48
N ARG A 46 -48.63 -2.90 -35.87
CA ARG A 46 -49.22 -3.54 -37.05
C ARG A 46 -48.45 -3.25 -38.33
N GLU A 47 -47.94 -2.04 -38.50
CA GLU A 47 -47.20 -1.65 -39.70
C GLU A 47 -45.93 -2.49 -39.88
N TYR A 48 -45.20 -2.77 -38.78
CA TYR A 48 -44.01 -3.62 -38.84
C TYR A 48 -44.38 -5.08 -39.14
N TYR A 49 -45.49 -5.59 -38.60
CA TYR A 49 -46.01 -6.92 -38.94
C TYR A 49 -46.32 -7.05 -40.45
N GLU A 50 -46.97 -6.04 -41.04
CA GLU A 50 -47.26 -6.01 -42.49
C GLU A 50 -45.97 -5.96 -43.32
N ARG A 51 -44.95 -5.23 -42.87
CA ARG A 51 -43.60 -5.24 -43.48
C ARG A 51 -42.95 -6.62 -43.41
N MET A 52 -43.03 -7.32 -42.28
CA MET A 52 -42.51 -8.68 -42.15
C MET A 52 -43.23 -9.66 -43.09
N ALA A 53 -44.56 -9.53 -43.22
CA ALA A 53 -45.35 -10.34 -44.14
C ALA A 53 -44.97 -10.12 -45.61
N ALA A 54 -44.69 -8.88 -46.01
CA ALA A 54 -44.23 -8.56 -47.35
C ALA A 54 -42.81 -9.09 -47.63
N ALA A 55 -41.92 -9.05 -46.62
CA ALA A 55 -40.52 -9.41 -46.74
C ALA A 55 -40.22 -10.92 -46.56
N TYR A 56 -41.16 -11.71 -46.03
CA TYR A 56 -40.96 -13.14 -45.75
C TYR A 56 -40.39 -13.92 -46.97
N PRO A 57 -39.36 -14.77 -46.77
CA PRO A 57 -38.79 -15.25 -45.50
C PRO A 57 -37.62 -14.40 -44.95
N ILE A 58 -37.46 -13.16 -45.41
CA ILE A 58 -36.38 -12.26 -44.97
C ILE A 58 -36.90 -11.30 -43.90
N HIS A 59 -36.14 -11.13 -42.83
CA HIS A 59 -36.48 -10.18 -41.78
C HIS A 59 -36.23 -8.72 -42.23
N PRO A 60 -37.15 -7.77 -41.99
CA PRO A 60 -37.02 -6.38 -42.46
C PRO A 60 -35.71 -5.69 -42.05
N GLU A 61 -35.20 -5.98 -40.84
CA GLU A 61 -33.93 -5.41 -40.34
C GLU A 61 -32.75 -5.69 -41.29
N LEU A 62 -32.68 -6.86 -41.93
CA LEU A 62 -31.61 -7.17 -42.87
C LEU A 62 -31.69 -6.27 -44.11
N PHE A 63 -32.90 -6.06 -44.62
CA PHE A 63 -33.07 -5.16 -45.74
C PHE A 63 -32.77 -3.71 -45.37
N ASP A 64 -33.15 -3.27 -44.18
CA ASP A 64 -32.84 -1.93 -43.71
C ASP A 64 -31.31 -1.74 -43.68
N ARG A 65 -30.54 -2.71 -43.16
CA ARG A 65 -29.07 -2.69 -43.23
C ARG A 65 -28.55 -2.61 -44.67
N LEU A 66 -29.05 -3.44 -45.57
CA LEU A 66 -28.55 -3.50 -46.95
C LEU A 66 -28.90 -2.26 -47.79
N TYR A 67 -30.12 -1.73 -47.65
CA TYR A 67 -30.64 -0.64 -48.48
C TYR A 67 -30.45 0.75 -47.89
N GLN A 68 -30.23 0.87 -46.59
CA GLN A 68 -29.93 2.13 -45.93
C GLN A 68 -28.42 2.24 -45.77
N ASP A 69 -27.77 1.25 -45.15
CA ASP A 69 -26.35 1.38 -44.77
C ASP A 69 -25.41 0.96 -45.90
N TRP A 70 -25.50 -0.29 -46.38
CA TRP A 70 -24.58 -0.79 -47.42
C TRP A 70 -24.70 -0.04 -48.75
N SER A 71 -25.87 0.52 -49.05
CA SER A 71 -26.07 1.35 -50.24
C SER A 71 -25.29 2.67 -50.22
N THR A 72 -24.75 3.08 -49.07
CA THR A 72 -23.86 4.25 -48.96
C THR A 72 -22.44 3.99 -49.46
N LEU A 73 -22.03 2.72 -49.60
CA LEU A 73 -20.72 2.36 -50.13
C LEU A 73 -20.68 2.61 -51.64
N GLU A 74 -19.70 3.39 -52.12
CA GLU A 74 -19.56 3.76 -53.54
C GLU A 74 -19.49 2.54 -54.47
N ARG A 75 -18.84 1.47 -54.03
CA ARG A 75 -18.68 0.22 -54.80
C ARG A 75 -19.94 -0.66 -54.79
N PHE A 76 -20.93 -0.36 -53.96
CA PHE A 76 -22.11 -1.21 -53.75
C PHE A 76 -23.26 -0.79 -54.67
N GLN A 77 -23.49 -1.56 -55.74
CA GLN A 77 -24.63 -1.33 -56.63
C GLN A 77 -25.94 -1.71 -55.95
N ARG A 78 -26.71 -0.73 -55.46
CA ARG A 78 -27.89 -0.91 -54.59
C ARG A 78 -28.78 -2.12 -54.91
N THR A 79 -29.26 -2.29 -56.14
CA THR A 79 -30.17 -3.40 -56.49
C THR A 79 -29.40 -4.68 -56.90
N ARG A 80 -28.35 -4.56 -57.72
CA ARG A 80 -27.60 -5.72 -58.23
C ARG A 80 -26.73 -6.37 -57.16
N GLY A 81 -26.14 -5.58 -56.28
CA GLY A 81 -25.32 -6.04 -55.17
C GLY A 81 -26.13 -6.80 -54.13
N VAL A 82 -27.31 -6.29 -53.76
CA VAL A 82 -28.25 -6.99 -52.86
C VAL A 82 -28.67 -8.33 -53.46
N LEU A 83 -29.07 -8.36 -54.74
CA LEU A 83 -29.49 -9.61 -55.39
C LEU A 83 -28.36 -10.64 -55.44
N ARG A 84 -27.13 -10.23 -55.76
CA ARG A 84 -25.97 -11.14 -55.79
C ARG A 84 -25.65 -11.71 -54.41
N LEU A 85 -25.62 -10.85 -53.39
CA LEU A 85 -25.38 -11.26 -52.01
C LEU A 85 -26.47 -12.22 -51.53
N MET A 86 -27.74 -11.85 -51.69
CA MET A 86 -28.85 -12.67 -51.23
C MET A 86 -28.94 -13.99 -51.97
N ALA A 87 -28.61 -14.05 -53.27
CA ALA A 87 -28.51 -15.30 -54.00
C ALA A 87 -27.45 -16.25 -53.40
N ALA A 88 -26.27 -15.74 -53.07
CA ALA A 88 -25.21 -16.52 -52.41
C ALA A 88 -25.63 -17.00 -51.01
N VAL A 89 -26.27 -16.12 -50.22
CA VAL A 89 -26.78 -16.45 -48.88
C VAL A 89 -27.84 -17.54 -48.94
N ILE A 90 -28.87 -17.37 -49.79
CA ILE A 90 -29.97 -18.33 -49.93
C ILE A 90 -29.45 -19.69 -50.41
N HIS A 91 -28.57 -19.69 -51.41
CA HIS A 91 -27.94 -20.92 -51.88
C HIS A 91 -27.22 -21.65 -50.73
N GLN A 92 -26.43 -20.92 -49.94
CA GLN A 92 -25.69 -21.51 -48.83
C GLN A 92 -26.59 -22.03 -47.70
N LEU A 93 -27.66 -21.30 -47.35
CA LEU A 93 -28.64 -21.72 -46.34
C LEU A 93 -29.40 -22.97 -46.80
N TRP A 94 -29.76 -23.03 -48.08
CA TRP A 94 -30.43 -24.19 -48.68
C TRP A 94 -29.51 -25.42 -48.67
N THR A 95 -28.26 -25.29 -49.11
CA THR A 95 -27.29 -26.41 -49.10
C THR A 95 -27.01 -26.94 -47.69
N ARG A 96 -27.08 -26.09 -46.67
CA ARG A 96 -26.89 -26.48 -45.26
C ARG A 96 -28.16 -26.99 -44.58
N ASN A 97 -29.30 -26.96 -45.28
CA ASN A 97 -30.61 -27.28 -44.71
C ASN A 97 -30.88 -26.47 -43.42
N ASP A 98 -30.66 -25.16 -43.48
CA ASP A 98 -30.83 -24.26 -42.32
C ASP A 98 -32.30 -24.21 -41.87
N ALA A 99 -32.54 -24.36 -40.57
CA ALA A 99 -33.88 -24.44 -39.97
C ALA A 99 -34.31 -23.12 -39.29
N SER A 100 -33.61 -22.01 -39.53
CA SER A 100 -33.98 -20.71 -38.96
C SER A 100 -35.34 -20.24 -39.50
N LEU A 101 -36.11 -19.58 -38.64
CA LEU A 101 -37.47 -19.14 -38.98
C LEU A 101 -37.49 -18.02 -40.03
N LEU A 102 -36.47 -17.16 -40.00
CA LEU A 102 -36.27 -16.05 -40.93
C LEU A 102 -34.78 -15.87 -41.25
N ILE A 103 -34.50 -15.30 -42.42
CA ILE A 103 -33.16 -14.80 -42.76
C ILE A 103 -33.00 -13.43 -42.09
N MET A 104 -32.16 -13.38 -41.06
CA MET A 104 -31.87 -12.20 -40.24
C MET A 104 -30.39 -11.84 -40.37
N PRO A 105 -29.95 -10.61 -40.00
CA PRO A 105 -28.54 -10.24 -40.01
C PRO A 105 -27.62 -11.26 -39.30
N GLY A 106 -28.04 -11.78 -38.15
CA GLY A 106 -27.25 -12.75 -37.38
C GLY A 106 -27.22 -14.16 -37.97
N THR A 107 -28.21 -14.54 -38.80
CA THR A 107 -28.30 -15.88 -39.38
C THR A 107 -27.59 -16.01 -40.73
N ILE A 108 -27.07 -14.91 -41.27
CA ILE A 108 -26.29 -14.95 -42.51
C ILE A 108 -25.05 -15.84 -42.31
N PRO A 109 -24.78 -16.81 -43.22
CA PRO A 109 -23.64 -17.70 -43.11
C PRO A 109 -22.37 -17.01 -43.58
N LEU A 110 -21.92 -15.97 -42.85
CA LEU A 110 -20.78 -15.13 -43.21
C LEU A 110 -19.50 -15.95 -43.42
N ALA A 111 -19.24 -16.98 -42.62
CA ALA A 111 -18.09 -17.87 -42.78
C ALA A 111 -18.04 -18.65 -44.11
N ALA A 112 -19.13 -18.71 -44.90
CA ALA A 112 -19.11 -19.38 -46.19
C ALA A 112 -18.38 -18.54 -47.24
N THR A 113 -17.38 -19.13 -47.91
CA THR A 113 -16.53 -18.45 -48.89
C THR A 113 -17.30 -17.63 -49.95
N PRO A 114 -18.40 -18.13 -50.55
CA PRO A 114 -19.16 -17.34 -51.52
C PRO A 114 -19.77 -16.06 -50.92
N VAL A 115 -20.26 -16.12 -49.67
CA VAL A 115 -20.88 -15.00 -48.97
C VAL A 115 -19.82 -14.03 -48.48
N ARG A 116 -18.74 -14.54 -47.87
CA ARG A 116 -17.58 -13.74 -47.44
C ARG A 116 -17.00 -12.92 -48.58
N ASN A 117 -16.69 -13.57 -49.70
CA ASN A 117 -16.07 -12.90 -50.86
C ASN A 117 -17.01 -11.85 -51.46
N GLU A 118 -18.32 -12.12 -51.49
CA GLU A 118 -19.29 -11.16 -52.00
C GLU A 118 -19.42 -9.92 -51.11
N LEU A 119 -19.33 -10.05 -49.79
CA LEU A 119 -19.39 -8.91 -48.85
C LEU A 119 -18.08 -8.12 -48.82
N LEU A 120 -16.94 -8.80 -48.65
CA LEU A 120 -15.65 -8.16 -48.49
C LEU A 120 -15.20 -7.40 -49.76
N ARG A 121 -15.68 -7.77 -50.95
CA ARG A 121 -15.31 -7.07 -52.19
C ARG A 121 -15.67 -5.58 -52.20
N TYR A 122 -16.65 -5.19 -51.40
CA TYR A 122 -17.12 -3.80 -51.32
C TYR A 122 -16.38 -3.00 -50.25
N LEU A 123 -15.65 -3.69 -49.37
CA LEU A 123 -14.89 -3.09 -48.28
C LEU A 123 -13.40 -3.00 -48.65
N PRO A 124 -12.65 -2.08 -48.03
CA PRO A 124 -11.19 -2.07 -48.12
C PRO A 124 -10.56 -3.40 -47.65
N GLU A 125 -9.38 -3.75 -48.17
CA GLU A 125 -8.69 -5.01 -47.84
C GLU A 125 -8.41 -5.19 -46.34
N THR A 126 -8.27 -4.09 -45.59
CA THR A 126 -8.06 -4.06 -44.14
C THR A 126 -9.19 -4.76 -43.35
N TRP A 127 -10.39 -4.87 -43.92
CA TRP A 127 -11.53 -5.55 -43.29
C TRP A 127 -11.40 -7.07 -43.24
N THR A 128 -10.50 -7.66 -44.02
CA THR A 128 -10.26 -9.11 -44.01
C THR A 128 -9.81 -9.58 -42.62
N ALA A 129 -8.89 -8.84 -41.98
CA ALA A 129 -8.39 -9.17 -40.65
C ALA A 129 -9.46 -9.01 -39.55
N VAL A 130 -10.31 -7.98 -39.67
CA VAL A 130 -11.46 -7.77 -38.77
C VAL A 130 -12.42 -8.94 -38.89
N PHE A 131 -12.74 -9.33 -40.13
CA PHE A 131 -13.70 -10.39 -40.41
C PHE A 131 -13.25 -11.74 -39.83
N ASP A 132 -12.04 -12.16 -40.19
CA ASP A 132 -11.54 -13.49 -39.86
C ASP A 132 -11.31 -13.66 -38.35
N LYS A 133 -10.92 -12.58 -37.65
CA LYS A 133 -10.64 -12.63 -36.22
C LYS A 133 -11.87 -12.44 -35.35
N ASP A 134 -12.73 -11.48 -35.69
CA ASP A 134 -13.73 -10.95 -34.77
C ASP A 134 -15.18 -11.10 -35.25
N VAL A 135 -15.44 -11.44 -36.52
CA VAL A 135 -16.80 -11.51 -37.07
C VAL A 135 -17.29 -12.95 -37.18
N ASP A 136 -16.65 -13.76 -38.02
CA ASP A 136 -17.07 -15.14 -38.27
C ASP A 136 -15.97 -15.94 -38.97
N GLY A 137 -15.90 -17.24 -38.71
CA GLY A 137 -14.83 -18.12 -39.19
C GLY A 137 -14.54 -19.23 -38.18
N THR A 138 -13.84 -20.27 -38.63
CA THR A 138 -13.48 -21.44 -37.79
C THR A 138 -12.60 -21.09 -36.61
N ASP A 139 -11.77 -20.06 -36.76
CA ASP A 139 -10.82 -19.62 -35.74
C ASP A 139 -11.17 -18.24 -35.16
N SER A 140 -12.39 -17.76 -35.45
CA SER A 140 -12.86 -16.47 -34.98
C SER A 140 -13.18 -16.49 -33.48
N GLN A 141 -12.94 -15.38 -32.79
CA GLN A 141 -13.24 -15.26 -31.36
C GLN A 141 -14.72 -15.53 -31.01
N PRO A 142 -15.72 -15.07 -31.79
CA PRO A 142 -17.11 -15.43 -31.53
C PRO A 142 -17.39 -16.94 -31.64
N PHE A 143 -16.74 -17.63 -32.58
CA PHE A 143 -16.87 -19.09 -32.71
C PHE A 143 -16.29 -19.82 -31.50
N LEU A 144 -15.09 -19.41 -31.05
CA LEU A 144 -14.46 -19.96 -29.85
C LEU A 144 -15.30 -19.70 -28.60
N LEU A 145 -15.85 -18.49 -28.46
CA LEU A 145 -16.68 -18.12 -27.32
C LEU A 145 -17.97 -18.93 -27.25
N ASP A 146 -18.64 -19.17 -28.38
CA ASP A 146 -19.79 -20.07 -28.47
C ASP A 146 -19.42 -21.50 -28.05
N GLY A 147 -18.20 -21.98 -28.38
CA GLY A 147 -17.71 -23.29 -27.98
C GLY A 147 -17.34 -23.41 -26.50
N GLN A 148 -16.87 -22.32 -25.89
CA GLN A 148 -16.46 -22.30 -24.47
C GLN A 148 -17.66 -22.17 -23.51
N VAL A 149 -18.73 -21.49 -23.93
CA VAL A 149 -19.89 -21.20 -23.07
C VAL A 149 -21.13 -21.93 -23.63
N PRO A 150 -21.56 -23.07 -23.02
CA PRO A 150 -22.65 -23.88 -23.55
C PRO A 150 -23.97 -23.12 -23.76
N ALA A 151 -24.28 -22.15 -22.89
CA ALA A 151 -25.48 -21.32 -23.02
C ALA A 151 -25.46 -20.43 -24.27
N LEU A 152 -24.30 -19.91 -24.66
CA LEU A 152 -24.12 -19.15 -25.90
C LEU A 152 -24.12 -20.08 -27.12
N GLY A 153 -23.38 -21.19 -27.00
CA GLY A 153 -23.24 -22.20 -28.04
C GLY A 153 -24.55 -22.82 -28.50
N ARG A 154 -25.52 -22.99 -27.59
CA ARG A 154 -26.89 -23.47 -27.92
C ARG A 154 -27.54 -22.70 -29.06
N TYR A 155 -27.30 -21.39 -29.15
CA TYR A 155 -27.91 -20.51 -30.17
C TYR A 155 -26.89 -19.94 -31.15
N ALA A 156 -25.61 -20.31 -31.01
CA ALA A 156 -24.49 -19.60 -31.63
C ALA A 156 -24.58 -18.07 -31.38
N ALA A 157 -24.90 -17.70 -30.14
CA ALA A 157 -25.27 -16.34 -29.78
C ALA A 157 -24.15 -15.33 -30.06
N ALA A 158 -22.89 -15.68 -29.77
CA ALA A 158 -21.75 -14.81 -30.03
C ALA A 158 -21.57 -14.55 -31.52
N ARG A 159 -21.63 -15.59 -32.36
CA ARG A 159 -21.55 -15.41 -33.82
C ARG A 159 -22.71 -14.60 -34.38
N ARG A 160 -23.96 -14.85 -33.93
CA ARG A 160 -25.12 -14.07 -34.39
C ARG A 160 -24.98 -12.59 -34.05
N VAL A 161 -24.51 -12.27 -32.84
CA VAL A 161 -24.22 -10.89 -32.42
C VAL A 161 -23.13 -10.26 -33.27
N ALA A 162 -22.00 -10.95 -33.43
CA ALA A 162 -20.87 -10.46 -34.21
C ALA A 162 -21.25 -10.19 -35.68
N ARG A 163 -21.98 -11.11 -36.31
CA ARG A 163 -22.52 -10.96 -37.68
C ARG A 163 -23.47 -9.77 -37.79
N THR A 164 -24.39 -9.61 -36.84
CA THR A 164 -25.35 -8.50 -36.84
C THR A 164 -24.66 -7.15 -36.73
N ILE A 165 -23.68 -7.02 -35.83
CA ILE A 165 -22.88 -5.80 -35.69
C ILE A 165 -22.10 -5.53 -36.98
N PHE A 166 -21.46 -6.54 -37.56
CA PHE A 166 -20.74 -6.38 -38.82
C PHE A 166 -21.65 -5.85 -39.93
N MET A 167 -22.83 -6.47 -40.09
CA MET A 167 -23.82 -6.06 -41.10
C MET A 167 -24.32 -4.63 -40.91
N GLY A 168 -24.33 -4.09 -39.69
CA GLY A 168 -24.77 -2.72 -39.43
C GLY A 168 -23.68 -1.68 -39.19
N SER A 169 -22.41 -2.08 -39.05
CA SER A 169 -21.31 -1.15 -38.73
C SER A 169 -20.25 -1.03 -39.82
N ALA A 170 -19.97 -2.10 -40.57
CA ALA A 170 -18.99 -2.07 -41.66
C ALA A 170 -19.22 -0.96 -42.70
N PRO A 171 -20.46 -0.70 -43.17
CA PRO A 171 -20.70 0.36 -44.14
C PRO A 171 -20.60 1.79 -43.56
N SER A 172 -20.65 1.96 -42.25
CA SER A 172 -20.60 3.27 -41.59
C SER A 172 -19.17 3.76 -41.31
N SER A 173 -18.14 3.10 -41.87
CA SER A 173 -16.75 3.54 -41.74
C SER A 173 -16.58 4.95 -42.34
N GLY A 174 -16.39 5.95 -41.48
CA GLY A 174 -16.29 7.36 -41.87
C GLY A 174 -17.51 8.23 -41.56
N GLN A 175 -18.64 7.67 -41.13
CA GLN A 175 -19.84 8.45 -40.77
C GLN A 175 -19.75 9.03 -39.35
N GLN A 176 -20.50 10.11 -39.06
CA GLN A 176 -20.58 10.74 -37.73
C GLN A 176 -21.33 9.88 -36.70
N VAL A 177 -22.38 9.18 -37.12
CA VAL A 177 -23.11 8.22 -36.28
C VAL A 177 -22.70 6.82 -36.71
N ARG A 178 -21.99 6.09 -35.83
CA ARG A 178 -21.50 4.74 -36.12
C ARG A 178 -22.19 3.71 -35.21
N GLY A 179 -22.25 2.48 -35.72
CA GLY A 179 -22.61 1.31 -34.91
C GLY A 179 -24.10 1.10 -34.65
N LEU A 180 -24.37 -0.01 -33.99
CA LEU A 180 -25.71 -0.46 -33.61
C LEU A 180 -25.92 -0.35 -32.10
N GLU A 181 -27.10 0.10 -31.72
CA GLU A 181 -27.59 0.04 -30.34
C GLU A 181 -27.88 -1.41 -29.94
N GLU A 182 -27.74 -1.73 -28.65
CA GLU A 182 -27.97 -3.08 -28.12
C GLU A 182 -29.36 -3.63 -28.51
N ILE A 183 -30.41 -2.80 -28.43
CA ILE A 183 -31.78 -3.17 -28.82
C ILE A 183 -31.89 -3.58 -30.30
N ARG A 184 -31.09 -2.98 -31.19
CA ARG A 184 -31.03 -3.34 -32.62
C ARG A 184 -30.20 -4.59 -32.85
N VAL A 185 -29.13 -4.78 -32.08
CA VAL A 185 -28.37 -6.03 -32.10
C VAL A 185 -29.28 -7.20 -31.71
N ARG A 186 -30.12 -7.05 -30.69
CA ARG A 186 -31.10 -8.07 -30.29
C ARG A 186 -32.12 -8.33 -31.41
N LEU A 187 -32.64 -7.29 -32.05
CA LEU A 187 -33.56 -7.39 -33.19
C LEU A 187 -32.98 -8.21 -34.35
N GLY A 188 -31.67 -8.11 -34.61
CA GLY A 188 -31.01 -8.85 -35.69
C GLY A 188 -30.60 -10.29 -35.35
N CYS A 189 -30.72 -10.71 -34.07
CA CYS A 189 -30.19 -11.97 -33.57
C CYS A 189 -31.25 -12.94 -33.02
N ALA A 190 -32.20 -12.43 -32.24
CA ALA A 190 -33.10 -13.22 -31.41
C ALA A 190 -34.29 -13.77 -32.22
N GLN A 191 -34.60 -15.05 -32.01
CA GLN A 191 -35.79 -15.71 -32.57
C GLN A 191 -36.80 -16.06 -31.46
N PRO A 192 -38.10 -16.22 -31.79
CA PRO A 192 -39.10 -16.70 -30.86
C PRO A 192 -38.70 -17.99 -30.16
N GLY A 193 -38.84 -18.01 -28.84
CA GLY A 193 -38.44 -19.14 -27.99
C GLY A 193 -36.98 -19.13 -27.54
N GLU A 194 -36.17 -18.17 -27.99
CA GLU A 194 -34.81 -17.93 -27.50
C GLU A 194 -34.82 -16.86 -26.40
N ALA A 195 -33.98 -17.02 -25.37
CA ALA A 195 -33.85 -16.03 -24.31
C ALA A 195 -32.99 -14.85 -24.78
N THR A 196 -33.60 -13.67 -24.92
CA THR A 196 -32.96 -12.42 -25.37
C THR A 196 -31.76 -12.00 -24.52
N ALA A 197 -31.80 -12.27 -23.21
CA ALA A 197 -30.72 -12.00 -22.27
C ALA A 197 -29.38 -12.68 -22.66
N ILE A 198 -29.43 -13.82 -23.36
CA ILE A 198 -28.24 -14.54 -23.82
C ILE A 198 -27.47 -13.71 -24.86
N PHE A 199 -28.18 -12.98 -25.72
CA PHE A 199 -27.56 -12.12 -26.72
C PHE A 199 -26.96 -10.86 -26.09
N GLY A 200 -27.57 -10.32 -25.02
CA GLY A 200 -26.98 -9.26 -24.20
C GLY A 200 -25.70 -9.71 -23.49
N ASP A 201 -25.67 -10.92 -22.95
CA ASP A 201 -24.46 -11.50 -22.35
C ASP A 201 -23.35 -11.70 -23.38
N ALA A 202 -23.68 -12.27 -24.54
CA ALA A 202 -22.75 -12.42 -25.66
C ALA A 202 -22.16 -11.06 -26.07
N LEU A 203 -23.00 -10.03 -26.22
CA LEU A 203 -22.58 -8.68 -26.59
C LEU A 203 -21.56 -8.08 -25.61
N ARG A 204 -21.81 -8.19 -24.30
CA ARG A 204 -20.87 -7.70 -23.27
C ARG A 204 -19.53 -8.44 -23.29
N ARG A 205 -19.56 -9.76 -23.47
CA ARG A 205 -18.33 -10.58 -23.58
C ARG A 205 -17.54 -10.20 -24.83
N LEU A 206 -18.19 -10.06 -25.98
CA LEU A 206 -17.55 -9.65 -27.22
C LEU A 206 -16.95 -8.24 -27.11
N GLY A 207 -17.68 -7.28 -26.50
CA GLY A 207 -17.18 -5.92 -26.29
C GLY A 207 -15.91 -5.83 -25.44
N SER A 208 -15.65 -6.83 -24.59
CA SER A 208 -14.41 -6.92 -23.82
C SER A 208 -13.34 -7.78 -24.48
N GLN A 209 -13.66 -8.75 -25.31
CA GLN A 209 -12.70 -9.72 -25.84
C GLN A 209 -12.20 -9.42 -27.26
N LEU A 210 -13.02 -8.80 -28.11
CA LEU A 210 -12.70 -8.61 -29.51
C LEU A 210 -11.62 -7.53 -29.74
N THR A 211 -10.83 -7.73 -30.79
CA THR A 211 -9.69 -6.86 -31.15
C THR A 211 -10.15 -5.54 -31.76
N TYR A 212 -11.22 -5.57 -32.54
CA TYR A 212 -11.67 -4.52 -33.47
C TYR A 212 -13.08 -4.03 -33.15
N LEU A 213 -13.76 -4.59 -32.13
CA LEU A 213 -15.08 -4.16 -31.71
C LEU A 213 -14.98 -3.02 -30.69
N TYR A 214 -15.50 -1.85 -31.06
CA TYR A 214 -15.58 -0.68 -30.21
C TYR A 214 -16.96 -0.57 -29.56
N THR A 215 -16.99 0.08 -28.40
CA THR A 215 -18.23 0.44 -27.72
C THR A 215 -18.09 1.78 -27.00
N ASP A 216 -19.18 2.54 -26.96
CA ASP A 216 -19.32 3.75 -26.14
C ASP A 216 -20.26 3.54 -24.93
N GLY A 217 -20.66 2.28 -24.68
CA GLY A 217 -21.64 1.90 -23.67
C GLY A 217 -23.08 1.88 -24.18
N SER A 218 -23.39 2.53 -25.30
CA SER A 218 -24.72 2.54 -25.92
C SER A 218 -24.75 1.83 -27.29
N ARG A 219 -23.65 1.94 -28.04
CA ARG A 219 -23.49 1.48 -29.41
C ARG A 219 -22.25 0.62 -29.58
N TYR A 220 -22.29 -0.22 -30.60
CA TYR A 220 -21.25 -1.18 -30.94
C TYR A 220 -20.91 -1.12 -32.43
N TRP A 221 -19.62 -1.04 -32.77
CA TRP A 221 -19.16 -0.99 -34.16
C TRP A 221 -17.79 -1.62 -34.35
N TYR A 222 -17.55 -2.17 -35.53
CA TYR A 222 -16.20 -2.57 -35.92
C TYR A 222 -15.43 -1.40 -36.54
N ASP A 223 -14.14 -1.34 -36.24
CA ASP A 223 -13.18 -0.49 -36.95
C ASP A 223 -11.94 -1.32 -37.32
N THR A 224 -11.16 -0.82 -38.27
CA THR A 224 -9.96 -1.50 -38.79
C THR A 224 -8.74 -1.34 -37.88
N ARG A 225 -8.79 -0.39 -36.93
CA ARG A 225 -7.75 -0.19 -35.92
C ARG A 225 -8.06 -1.01 -34.66
N PRO A 226 -7.09 -1.72 -34.06
CA PRO A 226 -7.30 -2.42 -32.78
C PRO A 226 -7.73 -1.47 -31.65
N THR A 227 -8.55 -1.97 -30.73
CA THR A 227 -9.00 -1.21 -29.56
C THR A 227 -7.87 -0.94 -28.57
N VAL A 228 -7.98 0.13 -27.77
CA VAL A 228 -7.02 0.45 -26.71
C VAL A 228 -6.93 -0.65 -25.65
N ASN A 229 -8.03 -1.35 -25.36
CA ASN A 229 -8.05 -2.50 -24.46
C ASN A 229 -7.19 -3.65 -24.99
N ARG A 230 -7.27 -3.93 -26.29
CA ARG A 230 -6.44 -4.97 -26.91
C ARG A 230 -4.98 -4.57 -26.92
N LEU A 231 -4.67 -3.33 -27.27
CA LEU A 231 -3.33 -2.78 -27.24
C LEU A 231 -2.72 -2.87 -25.83
N ALA A 232 -3.49 -2.58 -24.78
CA ALA A 232 -3.06 -2.69 -23.40
C ALA A 232 -2.69 -4.13 -23.04
N ARG A 233 -3.51 -5.12 -23.40
CA ARG A 233 -3.20 -6.54 -23.15
C ARG A 233 -1.93 -7.00 -23.87
N ASP A 234 -1.74 -6.57 -25.12
CA ASP A 234 -0.54 -6.90 -25.89
C ASP A 234 0.72 -6.30 -25.27
N ARG A 235 0.67 -5.03 -24.86
CA ARG A 235 1.80 -4.37 -24.19
C ARG A 235 2.08 -4.97 -22.80
N ALA A 236 1.04 -5.33 -22.05
CA ALA A 236 1.19 -5.95 -20.73
C ALA A 236 2.00 -7.25 -20.78
N GLN A 237 1.84 -8.04 -21.84
CA GLN A 237 2.60 -9.29 -22.05
C GLN A 237 4.06 -9.06 -22.47
N ALA A 238 4.40 -7.87 -22.95
CA ALA A 238 5.74 -7.55 -23.44
C ALA A 238 6.72 -7.09 -22.34
N PHE A 239 6.22 -6.68 -21.16
CA PHE A 239 7.07 -6.20 -20.07
C PHE A 239 7.85 -7.33 -19.40
N ARG A 240 9.15 -7.09 -19.19
CA ARG A 240 10.04 -8.05 -18.52
C ARG A 240 9.81 -8.03 -17.00
N PRO A 241 10.05 -9.15 -16.28
CA PRO A 241 9.93 -9.19 -14.82
C PRO A 241 10.67 -8.07 -14.10
N ALA A 242 11.92 -7.77 -14.50
CA ALA A 242 12.71 -6.71 -13.89
C ALA A 242 12.08 -5.29 -13.99
N GLU A 243 11.32 -5.01 -15.06
CA GLU A 243 10.61 -3.73 -15.21
C GLU A 243 9.40 -3.65 -14.25
N VAL A 244 8.73 -4.79 -14.05
CA VAL A 244 7.61 -4.94 -13.11
C VAL A 244 8.12 -4.77 -11.67
N ASP A 245 9.21 -5.44 -11.32
CA ASP A 245 9.83 -5.38 -9.99
C ASP A 245 10.30 -3.96 -9.65
N ALA A 246 10.90 -3.26 -10.62
CA ALA A 246 11.32 -1.87 -10.45
C ALA A 246 10.14 -0.94 -10.12
N GLU A 247 9.00 -1.11 -10.77
CA GLU A 247 7.79 -0.33 -10.47
C GLU A 247 7.19 -0.70 -9.09
N VAL A 248 7.20 -1.98 -8.71
CA VAL A 248 6.81 -2.40 -7.34
C VAL A 248 7.71 -1.74 -6.29
N VAL A 249 9.02 -1.79 -6.46
CA VAL A 249 9.99 -1.16 -5.53
C VAL A 249 9.79 0.35 -5.46
N LYS A 250 9.57 1.02 -6.59
CA LYS A 250 9.27 2.45 -6.64
C LYS A 250 8.02 2.79 -5.81
N ARG A 251 6.96 1.97 -5.91
CA ARG A 251 5.74 2.14 -5.11
C ARG A 251 5.96 1.89 -3.62
N LEU A 252 6.72 0.85 -3.25
CA LEU A 252 7.06 0.58 -1.84
C LEU A 252 7.84 1.74 -1.20
N LYS A 253 8.71 2.43 -1.95
CA LYS A 253 9.47 3.57 -1.45
C LYS A 253 8.57 4.73 -1.05
N VAL A 254 7.48 4.98 -1.77
CA VAL A 254 6.54 6.08 -1.49
C VAL A 254 5.43 5.73 -0.48
N VAL A 255 5.29 4.45 -0.09
CA VAL A 255 4.35 4.07 0.98
C VAL A 255 4.66 4.86 2.26
N PRO A 256 3.68 5.55 2.88
CA PRO A 256 3.88 6.33 4.09
C PRO A 256 4.53 5.51 5.20
N LYS A 257 5.63 6.02 5.76
CA LYS A 257 6.41 5.35 6.82
C LYS A 257 5.77 5.59 8.18
N LYS A 258 4.73 4.81 8.48
CA LYS A 258 3.96 4.90 9.73
C LYS A 258 4.33 3.77 10.69
N GLY A 259 4.02 3.93 11.98
CA GLY A 259 4.31 2.92 13.00
C GLY A 259 5.53 3.23 13.86
N PRO A 260 5.94 2.29 14.74
CA PRO A 260 6.90 2.57 15.80
C PRO A 260 8.38 2.46 15.38
N PHE A 261 8.68 2.28 14.09
CA PHE A 261 10.04 1.98 13.64
C PHE A 261 10.90 3.23 13.49
N ALA A 262 12.14 3.18 13.97
CA ALA A 262 13.08 4.29 13.85
C ALA A 262 13.57 4.49 12.41
N ALA A 263 13.64 3.41 11.62
CA ALA A 263 14.01 3.48 10.22
C ALA A 263 13.32 2.40 9.38
N HIS A 264 13.21 2.67 8.08
CA HIS A 264 12.50 1.84 7.12
C HIS A 264 13.43 1.56 5.92
N HIS A 265 13.89 0.33 5.79
CA HIS A 265 14.73 -0.11 4.68
C HIS A 265 13.83 -0.80 3.65
N VAL A 266 13.76 -0.27 2.43
CA VAL A 266 12.82 -0.76 1.40
C VAL A 266 13.59 -1.40 0.26
N ALA A 267 13.33 -2.69 0.04
CA ALA A 267 13.94 -3.52 -1.00
C ALA A 267 15.47 -3.33 -1.04
N PRO A 268 16.19 -3.64 0.05
CA PRO A 268 17.66 -3.65 0.02
C PRO A 268 18.16 -4.69 -0.99
N HIS A 269 19.24 -4.37 -1.70
CA HIS A 269 19.85 -5.32 -2.64
C HIS A 269 20.68 -6.36 -1.89
N ASP A 270 21.35 -5.92 -0.83
CA ASP A 270 22.17 -6.77 0.04
C ASP A 270 22.07 -6.35 1.52
N SER A 271 22.74 -7.11 2.39
CA SER A 271 22.79 -6.84 3.82
C SER A 271 23.53 -5.55 4.21
N GLY A 272 24.34 -4.97 3.32
CA GLY A 272 25.06 -3.72 3.51
C GLY A 272 24.16 -2.48 3.44
N ASP A 273 23.08 -2.54 2.67
CA ASP A 273 22.06 -1.48 2.55
C ASP A 273 21.26 -1.23 3.85
N VAL A 274 21.35 -2.16 4.81
CA VAL A 274 20.67 -2.07 6.10
C VAL A 274 21.64 -1.64 7.20
N ALA A 275 21.49 -0.41 7.68
CA ALA A 275 22.28 0.14 8.77
C ALA A 275 22.17 -0.71 10.05
N ASP A 276 23.28 -0.81 10.79
CA ASP A 276 23.37 -1.56 12.04
C ASP A 276 23.41 -0.56 13.20
N GLU A 277 22.25 -0.35 13.82
CA GLU A 277 22.06 0.60 14.92
C GLU A 277 21.13 0.02 15.99
N GLU A 278 21.27 0.52 17.20
CA GLU A 278 20.56 0.08 18.41
C GLU A 278 19.13 0.65 18.52
N ARG A 279 18.37 0.64 17.42
CA ARG A 279 16.96 1.04 17.39
C ARG A 279 16.18 0.15 16.45
N VAL A 280 14.92 -0.14 16.80
CA VAL A 280 14.09 -1.07 16.02
C VAL A 280 13.84 -0.53 14.62
N ARG A 281 14.18 -1.34 13.62
CA ARG A 281 14.11 -1.04 12.19
C ARG A 281 13.29 -2.10 11.47
N VAL A 282 12.55 -1.65 10.47
CA VAL A 282 11.78 -2.53 9.59
C VAL A 282 12.45 -2.62 8.23
N VAL A 283 12.63 -3.84 7.74
CA VAL A 283 13.15 -4.14 6.41
C VAL A 283 12.02 -4.71 5.57
N VAL A 284 11.58 -3.98 4.55
CA VAL A 284 10.64 -4.48 3.55
C VAL A 284 11.44 -5.21 2.48
N LEU A 285 11.26 -6.52 2.37
CA LEU A 285 11.98 -7.36 1.42
C LEU A 285 11.59 -7.02 -0.03
N PRO A 286 12.48 -7.26 -1.00
CA PRO A 286 12.19 -7.04 -2.42
C PRO A 286 11.12 -8.02 -2.94
N PRO A 287 10.49 -7.73 -4.10
CA PRO A 287 9.42 -8.54 -4.66
C PRO A 287 9.81 -10.01 -4.94
N GLU A 288 11.09 -10.29 -5.26
CA GLU A 288 11.52 -11.68 -5.51
C GLU A 288 11.64 -12.50 -4.22
N ALA A 289 11.82 -11.84 -3.08
CA ALA A 289 11.98 -12.45 -1.76
C ALA A 289 10.61 -12.79 -1.15
N THR A 290 9.87 -13.69 -1.80
CA THR A 290 8.53 -14.12 -1.37
C THR A 290 8.55 -15.13 -0.22
N TYR A 291 7.50 -15.09 0.59
CA TYR A 291 7.26 -16.03 1.68
C TYR A 291 6.00 -16.87 1.41
N LYS A 292 6.07 -18.17 1.74
CA LYS A 292 4.94 -19.09 1.70
C LYS A 292 4.91 -19.94 2.96
N ARG A 293 3.74 -20.00 3.60
CA ARG A 293 3.55 -20.81 4.81
C ARG A 293 3.84 -22.29 4.53
N GLN A 294 4.44 -22.99 5.50
CA GLN A 294 4.78 -24.43 5.45
C GLN A 294 5.92 -24.79 4.48
N VAL A 295 6.57 -23.81 3.86
CA VAL A 295 7.82 -24.00 3.12
C VAL A 295 8.96 -23.57 4.04
N SER A 296 9.89 -24.48 4.35
CA SER A 296 11.00 -24.20 5.27
C SER A 296 12.09 -23.33 4.65
N ASP A 297 12.27 -23.42 3.34
CA ASP A 297 13.31 -22.72 2.59
C ASP A 297 12.65 -21.74 1.60
N THR A 298 12.44 -20.50 2.06
CA THR A 298 11.79 -19.44 1.28
C THR A 298 12.80 -18.37 0.92
N ALA A 299 12.66 -17.74 -0.25
CA ALA A 299 13.52 -16.63 -0.66
C ALA A 299 13.49 -15.49 0.37
N ALA A 300 12.31 -15.18 0.92
CA ALA A 300 12.15 -14.25 2.04
C ALA A 300 12.98 -14.65 3.27
N GLY A 301 12.86 -15.91 3.70
CA GLY A 301 13.56 -16.42 4.88
C GLY A 301 15.08 -16.37 4.72
N ASN A 302 15.60 -16.76 3.57
CA ASN A 302 17.03 -16.77 3.30
C ASN A 302 17.62 -15.35 3.27
N MET A 303 16.97 -14.43 2.56
CA MET A 303 17.41 -13.04 2.53
C MET A 303 17.29 -12.37 3.91
N ALA A 304 16.21 -12.62 4.64
CA ALA A 304 16.06 -12.09 5.99
C ALA A 304 17.14 -12.65 6.95
N GLN A 305 17.49 -13.93 6.86
CA GLN A 305 18.56 -14.53 7.67
C GLN A 305 19.95 -13.98 7.32
N ASP A 306 20.23 -13.73 6.03
CA ASP A 306 21.47 -13.09 5.61
C ASP A 306 21.57 -11.66 6.15
N ILE A 307 20.53 -10.84 5.96
CA ILE A 307 20.48 -9.47 6.48
C ILE A 307 20.58 -9.46 8.01
N LEU A 308 19.96 -10.42 8.71
CA LEU A 308 20.02 -10.53 10.16
C LEU A 308 21.44 -10.85 10.68
N THR A 309 22.20 -11.66 9.93
CA THR A 309 23.50 -12.17 10.37
C THR A 309 24.63 -11.24 9.95
N ASN A 310 24.52 -10.62 8.78
CA ASN A 310 25.58 -9.89 8.10
C ASN A 310 25.23 -8.41 7.90
N ARG A 311 26.27 -7.61 7.70
CA ARG A 311 26.21 -6.22 7.24
C ARG A 311 27.28 -6.04 6.17
N GLY A 312 26.93 -6.32 4.92
CA GLY A 312 27.92 -6.46 3.84
C GLY A 312 28.90 -7.58 4.19
N ASN A 313 30.19 -7.25 4.23
CA ASN A 313 31.26 -8.22 4.57
C ASN A 313 31.48 -8.39 6.09
N GLY A 314 30.81 -7.60 6.94
CA GLY A 314 30.94 -7.65 8.39
C GLY A 314 29.83 -8.43 9.08
N GLN A 315 30.06 -8.79 10.35
CA GLN A 315 29.02 -9.35 11.21
C GLN A 315 28.08 -8.25 11.70
N ARG A 316 26.77 -8.53 11.71
CA ARG A 316 25.79 -7.63 12.31
C ARG A 316 25.75 -7.77 13.83
N TYR A 317 25.75 -6.64 14.53
CA TYR A 317 25.69 -6.58 15.98
C TYR A 317 24.26 -6.46 16.48
N ALA A 318 23.47 -5.47 16.06
CA ALA A 318 22.13 -5.19 16.59
C ALA A 318 21.04 -6.10 15.96
N LYS A 319 21.25 -7.43 16.02
CA LYS A 319 20.36 -8.42 15.39
C LYS A 319 18.93 -8.37 15.93
N ASN A 320 18.79 -8.14 17.24
CA ASN A 320 17.47 -8.11 17.88
C ASN A 320 16.68 -6.84 17.50
N MET A 321 17.29 -5.88 16.80
CA MET A 321 16.64 -4.63 16.37
C MET A 321 16.03 -4.71 14.96
N LEU A 322 16.12 -5.85 14.27
CA LEU A 322 15.55 -6.03 12.94
C LEU A 322 14.23 -6.81 12.96
N VAL A 323 13.28 -6.33 12.17
CA VAL A 323 12.08 -7.07 11.76
C VAL A 323 11.87 -6.91 10.26
N PHE A 324 11.24 -7.90 9.63
CA PHE A 324 11.10 -7.95 8.18
C PHE A 324 9.64 -8.01 7.76
N ILE A 325 9.31 -7.36 6.65
CA ILE A 325 8.02 -7.49 5.98
C ILE A 325 8.27 -8.12 4.61
N ALA A 326 7.62 -9.24 4.33
CA ALA A 326 7.79 -10.01 3.10
C ALA A 326 6.49 -10.11 2.29
N PRO A 327 6.58 -10.16 0.95
CA PRO A 327 5.44 -10.43 0.09
C PRO A 327 4.98 -11.89 0.19
N ASP A 328 3.68 -12.13 0.17
CA ASP A 328 3.09 -13.46 0.04
C ASP A 328 3.25 -13.99 -1.38
N ALA A 329 3.74 -15.23 -1.51
CA ALA A 329 4.01 -15.83 -2.81
C ALA A 329 2.75 -16.02 -3.69
N GLY A 330 1.57 -16.25 -3.09
CA GLY A 330 0.33 -16.41 -3.85
C GLY A 330 -0.25 -15.08 -4.32
N ASP A 331 -0.17 -14.05 -3.48
CA ASP A 331 -0.67 -12.71 -3.81
C ASP A 331 0.29 -11.93 -4.74
N MET A 332 1.54 -12.37 -4.89
CA MET A 332 2.54 -11.71 -5.74
C MET A 332 2.22 -11.82 -7.24
N GLU A 333 1.74 -12.97 -7.72
CA GLU A 333 1.37 -13.16 -9.13
C GLU A 333 0.27 -12.17 -9.56
N ALA A 334 -0.71 -11.94 -8.67
CA ALA A 334 -1.78 -10.99 -8.91
C ALA A 334 -1.29 -9.53 -8.90
N LEU A 335 -0.34 -9.19 -8.02
CA LEU A 335 0.29 -7.88 -8.00
C LEU A 335 1.10 -7.62 -9.29
N GLU A 336 1.90 -8.59 -9.73
CA GLU A 336 2.65 -8.46 -10.99
C GLU A 336 1.73 -8.25 -12.19
N ALA A 337 0.64 -9.02 -12.27
CA ALA A 337 -0.34 -8.86 -13.35
C ALA A 337 -0.96 -7.46 -13.36
N ALA A 338 -1.31 -6.92 -12.18
CA ALA A 338 -1.84 -5.56 -12.05
C ALA A 338 -0.81 -4.49 -12.46
N VAL A 339 0.46 -4.67 -12.08
CA VAL A 339 1.55 -3.76 -12.48
C VAL A 339 1.79 -3.80 -13.98
N ARG A 340 1.81 -4.99 -14.62
CA ARG A 340 1.91 -5.11 -16.08
C ARG A 340 0.78 -4.39 -16.80
N GLU A 341 -0.45 -4.50 -16.29
CA GLU A 341 -1.60 -3.78 -16.84
C GLU A 341 -1.45 -2.26 -16.71
N TYR A 342 -1.03 -1.76 -15.54
CA TYR A 342 -0.76 -0.34 -15.34
C TYR A 342 0.33 0.19 -16.27
N LEU A 343 1.47 -0.50 -16.37
CA LEU A 343 2.57 -0.10 -17.26
C LEU A 343 2.11 -0.09 -18.73
N ALA A 344 1.25 -1.03 -19.12
CA ALA A 344 0.65 -1.03 -20.45
C ALA A 344 -0.22 0.20 -20.69
N TRP A 345 -1.12 0.52 -19.76
CA TRP A 345 -1.96 1.73 -19.86
C TRP A 345 -1.12 3.00 -19.85
N GLN A 346 -0.08 3.06 -19.02
CA GLN A 346 0.84 4.18 -18.96
C GLN A 346 1.55 4.38 -20.31
N SER A 347 2.08 3.31 -20.91
CA SER A 347 2.73 3.43 -22.21
C SER A 347 1.78 3.90 -23.32
N ILE A 348 0.50 3.51 -23.28
CA ILE A 348 -0.50 3.94 -24.27
C ILE A 348 -0.87 5.41 -24.07
N HIS A 349 -0.97 5.82 -22.80
CA HIS A 349 -1.17 7.22 -22.44
C HIS A 349 -0.01 8.08 -22.97
N ASP A 350 1.23 7.65 -22.77
CA ASP A 350 2.42 8.38 -23.20
C ASP A 350 2.55 8.42 -24.74
N ASP A 351 2.12 7.36 -25.43
CA ASP A 351 2.08 7.27 -26.90
C ASP A 351 0.81 7.87 -27.54
N ALA A 352 -0.05 8.56 -26.79
CA ALA A 352 -1.38 8.96 -27.26
C ALA A 352 -1.36 9.78 -28.57
N VAL A 353 -0.33 10.61 -28.77
CA VAL A 353 -0.14 11.41 -30.00
C VAL A 353 0.33 10.53 -31.16
N ALA A 354 1.29 9.63 -30.93
CA ALA A 354 1.82 8.73 -31.95
C ALA A 354 0.76 7.71 -32.44
N LEU A 355 -0.14 7.31 -31.54
CA LEU A 355 -1.26 6.41 -31.81
C LEU A 355 -2.49 7.11 -32.40
N ASP A 356 -2.48 8.44 -32.55
CA ASP A 356 -3.60 9.23 -33.07
C ASP A 356 -4.92 8.90 -32.32
N LEU A 357 -4.85 8.85 -30.98
CA LEU A 357 -6.00 8.49 -30.15
C LEU A 357 -7.03 9.62 -30.13
N GLY A 358 -8.28 9.30 -30.46
CA GLY A 358 -9.39 10.24 -30.35
C GLY A 358 -9.72 10.59 -28.89
N ALA A 359 -10.43 11.70 -28.68
CA ALA A 359 -10.74 12.22 -27.33
C ALA A 359 -11.44 11.19 -26.41
N GLN A 360 -12.32 10.35 -26.96
CA GLN A 360 -12.98 9.28 -26.20
C GLN A 360 -11.99 8.18 -25.77
N GLN A 361 -11.08 7.77 -26.65
CA GLN A 361 -10.06 6.77 -26.33
C GLN A 361 -9.08 7.29 -25.29
N GLN A 362 -8.70 8.57 -25.37
CA GLN A 362 -7.84 9.21 -24.36
C GLN A 362 -8.50 9.20 -22.98
N ARG A 363 -9.79 9.55 -22.88
CA ARG A 363 -10.54 9.47 -21.61
C ARG A 363 -10.62 8.03 -21.09
N GLN A 364 -10.84 7.06 -21.98
CA GLN A 364 -10.86 5.65 -21.59
C GLN A 364 -9.50 5.21 -21.02
N VAL A 365 -8.39 5.55 -21.70
CA VAL A 365 -7.03 5.24 -21.24
C VAL A 365 -6.74 5.88 -19.88
N GLN A 366 -7.11 7.15 -19.68
CA GLN A 366 -6.94 7.84 -18.39
C GLN A 366 -7.72 7.17 -17.26
N ASN A 367 -8.99 6.82 -17.50
CA ASN A 367 -9.82 6.13 -16.51
C ASN A 367 -9.26 4.75 -16.18
N SER A 368 -8.83 3.98 -17.18
CA SER A 368 -8.21 2.67 -16.97
C SER A 368 -6.89 2.79 -16.21
N LEU A 369 -6.06 3.79 -16.53
CA LEU A 369 -4.80 4.05 -15.83
C LEU A 369 -5.02 4.35 -14.36
N HIS A 370 -5.99 5.23 -14.04
CA HIS A 370 -6.35 5.54 -12.66
C HIS A 370 -6.88 4.30 -11.91
N THR A 371 -7.75 3.53 -12.55
CA THR A 371 -8.29 2.28 -11.96
C THR A 371 -7.18 1.26 -11.69
N ALA A 372 -6.24 1.10 -12.62
CA ALA A 372 -5.09 0.22 -12.46
C ALA A 372 -4.16 0.70 -11.34
N ASP A 373 -3.97 2.02 -11.20
CA ASP A 373 -3.19 2.62 -10.12
C ASP A 373 -3.77 2.30 -8.73
N ASP A 374 -5.08 2.52 -8.54
CA ASP A 374 -5.78 2.21 -7.29
C ASP A 374 -5.76 0.71 -6.95
N THR A 375 -5.88 -0.13 -7.99
CA THR A 375 -5.80 -1.59 -7.86
C THR A 375 -4.42 -2.01 -7.34
N ILE A 376 -3.33 -1.46 -7.90
CA ILE A 376 -1.98 -1.76 -7.44
C ILE A 376 -1.79 -1.29 -5.99
N ASN A 377 -2.25 -0.10 -5.64
CA ASN A 377 -2.10 0.42 -4.29
C ASN A 377 -2.76 -0.52 -3.25
N SER A 378 -3.95 -1.03 -3.58
CA SER A 378 -4.66 -2.00 -2.73
C SER A 378 -3.94 -3.35 -2.68
N ARG A 379 -3.57 -3.90 -3.84
CA ARG A 379 -2.84 -5.18 -3.95
C ARG A 379 -1.50 -5.12 -3.24
N LEU A 380 -0.77 -4.02 -3.31
CA LEU A 380 0.51 -3.84 -2.64
C LEU A 380 0.38 -4.01 -1.11
N GLN A 381 -0.67 -3.45 -0.50
CA GLN A 381 -0.91 -3.61 0.94
C GLN A 381 -1.34 -5.04 1.29
N GLU A 382 -2.09 -5.71 0.41
CA GLU A 382 -2.51 -7.10 0.60
C GLU A 382 -1.35 -8.08 0.46
N THR A 383 -0.47 -7.89 -0.54
CA THR A 383 0.65 -8.79 -0.83
C THR A 383 1.72 -8.72 0.25
N TYR A 384 2.06 -7.53 0.78
CA TYR A 384 3.04 -7.37 1.86
C TYR A 384 2.43 -7.68 3.23
N ALA A 385 2.13 -8.96 3.44
CA ALA A 385 1.35 -9.47 4.56
C ALA A 385 2.11 -10.38 5.53
N TRP A 386 3.40 -10.64 5.34
CA TRP A 386 4.19 -11.47 6.26
C TRP A 386 5.15 -10.63 7.08
N LEU A 387 5.05 -10.74 8.40
CA LEU A 387 5.99 -10.19 9.35
C LEU A 387 6.92 -11.31 9.83
N LEU A 388 8.22 -11.18 9.55
CA LEU A 388 9.25 -12.09 10.05
C LEU A 388 10.01 -11.39 11.16
N SER A 389 10.07 -12.00 12.33
CA SER A 389 10.80 -11.49 13.49
C SER A 389 11.79 -12.53 14.01
N PRO A 390 13.05 -12.17 14.29
CA PRO A 390 14.00 -13.09 14.87
C PRO A 390 13.59 -13.42 16.31
N ALA A 391 13.73 -14.70 16.65
CA ALA A 391 13.51 -15.22 17.98
C ALA A 391 14.50 -16.35 18.28
N GLN A 392 14.94 -16.44 19.51
CA GLN A 392 15.88 -17.47 19.95
C GLN A 392 15.43 -18.00 21.32
N LYS A 393 14.92 -19.23 21.36
CA LYS A 393 14.38 -19.81 22.61
C LYS A 393 15.48 -20.25 23.58
N ASP A 394 16.56 -20.81 23.04
CA ASP A 394 17.75 -21.24 23.77
C ASP A 394 18.93 -20.33 23.36
N PRO A 395 19.63 -19.67 24.31
CA PRO A 395 20.80 -18.85 24.02
C PRO A 395 21.89 -19.53 23.19
N LEU A 396 22.00 -20.87 23.26
CA LEU A 396 22.96 -21.67 22.49
C LEU A 396 22.38 -22.23 21.19
N GLY A 397 21.06 -22.12 20.99
CA GLY A 397 20.36 -22.58 19.80
C GLY A 397 20.44 -21.60 18.61
N PRO A 398 20.00 -22.01 17.42
CA PRO A 398 19.95 -21.14 16.24
C PRO A 398 18.91 -20.02 16.40
N ILE A 399 19.11 -18.91 15.69
CA ILE A 399 18.11 -17.84 15.59
C ILE A 399 17.09 -18.23 14.52
N GLU A 400 15.83 -18.34 14.92
CA GLU A 400 14.71 -18.68 14.04
C GLU A 400 13.93 -17.42 13.67
N LEU A 401 13.51 -17.30 12.40
CA LEU A 401 12.57 -16.28 11.98
C LEU A 401 11.14 -16.77 12.21
N GLN A 402 10.46 -16.18 13.19
CA GLN A 402 9.04 -16.42 13.40
C GLN A 402 8.23 -15.60 12.41
N ALA A 403 7.37 -16.29 11.64
CA ALA A 403 6.54 -15.67 10.63
C ALA A 403 5.09 -15.53 11.11
N ASN A 404 4.61 -14.29 11.12
CA ASN A 404 3.24 -13.94 11.50
C ASN A 404 2.56 -13.20 10.35
N ARG A 405 1.30 -13.57 10.05
CA ARG A 405 0.52 -12.86 9.02
C ARG A 405 -0.05 -11.56 9.60
N ILE A 406 0.10 -10.46 8.87
CA ILE A 406 -0.40 -9.12 9.19
C ILE A 406 -1.50 -8.70 8.21
N SER A 407 -2.66 -9.35 8.25
CA SER A 407 -3.77 -9.12 7.30
C SER A 407 -4.46 -7.74 7.45
N GLY A 408 -5.05 -7.23 6.37
CA GLY A 408 -5.86 -5.99 6.32
C GLY A 408 -5.65 -5.19 5.02
N SER A 409 -6.27 -4.02 4.90
CA SER A 409 -6.03 -3.07 3.78
C SER A 409 -5.27 -1.80 4.22
N ASP A 410 -5.09 -1.60 5.52
CA ASP A 410 -4.34 -0.49 6.09
C ASP A 410 -2.84 -0.60 5.80
N ASN A 411 -2.10 0.49 6.04
CA ASN A 411 -0.65 0.57 5.88
C ASN A 411 0.08 -0.59 6.57
N PHE A 412 0.85 -1.36 5.80
CA PHE A 412 1.50 -2.57 6.31
C PHE A 412 2.51 -2.32 7.46
N TYR A 413 3.10 -1.13 7.56
CA TYR A 413 3.98 -0.80 8.68
C TYR A 413 3.22 -0.64 10.00
N GLU A 414 2.04 0.01 9.98
CA GLU A 414 1.19 0.11 11.17
C GLU A 414 0.70 -1.26 11.61
N ARG A 415 0.30 -2.13 10.67
CA ARG A 415 -0.09 -3.51 10.97
C ARG A 415 1.05 -4.30 11.59
N ALA A 416 2.26 -4.18 11.04
CA ALA A 416 3.46 -4.82 11.60
C ALA A 416 3.74 -4.34 13.02
N GLY A 417 3.75 -3.02 13.25
CA GLY A 417 3.96 -2.45 14.59
C GLY A 417 2.89 -2.89 15.60
N ARG A 418 1.62 -2.90 15.20
CA ARG A 418 0.51 -3.37 16.05
C ARG A 418 0.65 -4.84 16.39
N LYS A 419 0.98 -5.69 15.41
CA LYS A 419 1.16 -7.13 15.61
C LYS A 419 2.35 -7.44 16.53
N LEU A 420 3.47 -6.74 16.35
CA LEU A 420 4.64 -6.89 17.23
C LEU A 420 4.31 -6.54 18.69
N LYS A 421 3.59 -5.44 18.92
CA LYS A 421 3.15 -5.05 20.27
C LYS A 421 2.19 -6.07 20.87
N GLN A 422 1.19 -6.50 20.11
CA GLN A 422 0.17 -7.46 20.55
C GLN A 422 0.77 -8.82 20.95
N ASP A 423 1.77 -9.28 20.21
CA ASP A 423 2.44 -10.56 20.46
C ASP A 423 3.58 -10.45 21.49
N GLY A 424 3.82 -9.26 22.07
CA GLY A 424 4.94 -9.03 23.00
C GLY A 424 6.33 -9.10 22.34
N LEU A 425 6.39 -9.04 21.01
CA LEU A 425 7.63 -9.06 20.21
C LEU A 425 8.28 -7.68 20.06
N LEU A 426 7.60 -6.63 20.51
CA LEU A 426 8.12 -5.27 20.63
C LEU A 426 7.56 -4.64 21.90
N ILE A 427 8.44 -4.41 22.87
CA ILE A 427 8.09 -3.84 24.16
C ILE A 427 8.28 -2.33 24.11
N THR A 428 7.19 -1.59 24.30
CA THR A 428 7.22 -0.12 24.36
C THR A 428 7.20 0.42 25.79
N GLU A 429 6.83 -0.41 26.75
CA GLU A 429 6.83 -0.13 28.19
C GLU A 429 7.24 -1.43 28.87
N TRP A 430 8.20 -1.37 29.79
CA TRP A 430 8.76 -2.56 30.40
C TRP A 430 8.72 -2.45 31.93
N SER A 431 8.26 -3.49 32.60
CA SER A 431 8.12 -3.46 34.06
C SER A 431 9.44 -3.82 34.75
N PRO A 432 9.70 -3.28 35.96
CA PRO A 432 10.86 -3.64 36.76
C PRO A 432 10.97 -5.15 37.02
N GLU A 433 9.85 -5.85 37.22
CA GLU A 433 9.82 -7.30 37.44
C GLU A 433 10.29 -8.10 36.23
N MET A 434 9.87 -7.70 35.02
CA MET A 434 10.30 -8.37 33.80
C MET A 434 11.80 -8.14 33.56
N LEU A 435 12.31 -6.96 33.88
CA LEU A 435 13.75 -6.70 33.87
C LEU A 435 14.47 -7.60 34.88
N LEU A 436 13.98 -7.71 36.12
CA LEU A 436 14.56 -8.60 37.14
C LEU A 436 14.64 -10.06 36.64
N ILE A 437 13.56 -10.58 36.05
CA ILE A 437 13.52 -11.95 35.50
C ILE A 437 14.65 -12.17 34.47
N GLU A 438 14.87 -11.22 33.56
CA GLU A 438 15.94 -11.34 32.56
C GLU A 438 17.35 -11.22 33.16
N LEU A 439 17.51 -10.37 34.18
CA LEU A 439 18.77 -10.23 34.92
C LEU A 439 19.14 -11.52 35.64
N ASP A 440 18.22 -12.10 36.41
CA ASP A 440 18.41 -13.36 37.13
C ASP A 440 18.67 -14.53 36.19
N ARG A 441 18.02 -14.52 35.01
CA ARG A 441 18.11 -15.63 34.06
C ARG A 441 19.43 -15.65 33.29
N PHE A 442 19.96 -14.49 32.90
CA PHE A 442 21.06 -14.42 31.92
C PHE A 442 22.27 -13.60 32.36
N ILE A 443 22.09 -12.61 33.22
CA ILE A 443 23.12 -11.63 33.56
C ILE A 443 23.79 -12.00 34.88
N TRP A 444 23.01 -12.08 35.95
CA TRP A 444 23.50 -12.33 37.29
C TRP A 444 23.70 -13.81 37.55
N SER A 445 24.88 -14.15 38.05
CA SER A 445 25.19 -15.49 38.52
C SER A 445 26.39 -15.45 39.45
N ALA A 446 26.56 -16.50 40.25
CA ALA A 446 27.74 -16.65 41.09
C ALA A 446 29.07 -16.60 40.30
N SER A 447 29.06 -16.96 39.01
CA SER A 447 30.24 -16.95 38.14
C SER A 447 30.48 -15.63 37.42
N LYS A 448 29.43 -14.85 37.12
CA LYS A 448 29.50 -13.59 36.38
C LYS A 448 29.48 -12.35 37.28
N GLY A 449 29.05 -12.51 38.53
CA GLY A 449 28.84 -11.42 39.47
C GLY A 449 27.40 -10.90 39.50
N TRP A 450 27.18 -9.93 40.38
CA TRP A 450 25.85 -9.41 40.75
C TRP A 450 25.66 -7.93 40.39
N THR A 451 26.48 -7.45 39.45
CA THR A 451 26.48 -6.07 38.96
C THR A 451 26.64 -6.06 37.45
N VAL A 452 25.87 -5.22 36.75
CA VAL A 452 25.96 -5.04 35.30
C VAL A 452 25.90 -3.57 34.93
N GLY A 453 26.67 -3.15 33.93
CA GLY A 453 26.57 -1.79 33.39
C GLY A 453 25.32 -1.62 32.53
N LEU A 454 24.67 -0.45 32.58
CA LEU A 454 23.47 -0.19 31.76
C LEU A 454 23.77 -0.19 30.25
N LYS A 455 24.92 0.34 29.82
CA LYS A 455 25.37 0.28 28.42
C LYS A 455 25.60 -1.16 27.94
N PRO A 456 26.42 -1.99 28.63
CA PRO A 456 26.55 -3.42 28.29
C PRO A 456 25.22 -4.17 28.28
N LEU A 457 24.32 -3.88 29.23
CA LEU A 457 22.99 -4.49 29.26
C LEU A 457 22.19 -4.14 27.99
N TRP A 458 22.22 -2.88 27.58
CA TRP A 458 21.58 -2.43 26.35
C TRP A 458 22.18 -3.06 25.10
N GLU A 459 23.51 -3.18 25.03
CA GLU A 459 24.21 -3.91 23.96
C GLU A 459 23.76 -5.37 23.91
N TYR A 460 23.55 -6.04 25.05
CA TYR A 460 23.03 -7.41 25.09
C TYR A 460 21.59 -7.52 24.59
N LEU A 461 20.71 -6.62 25.03
CA LEU A 461 19.30 -6.57 24.61
C LEU A 461 19.18 -6.35 23.10
N THR A 462 20.05 -5.54 22.51
CA THR A 462 20.05 -5.26 21.06
C THR A 462 20.74 -6.34 20.24
N ARG A 463 21.74 -7.03 20.81
CA ARG A 463 22.54 -8.03 20.10
C ARG A 463 21.94 -9.42 20.06
N TYR A 464 21.37 -9.88 21.16
CA TYR A 464 20.97 -11.29 21.30
C TYR A 464 19.45 -11.45 21.20
N CYS A 465 19.00 -12.31 20.29
CA CYS A 465 17.58 -12.52 19.99
C CYS A 465 16.85 -13.38 21.04
N TYR A 466 17.54 -13.85 22.08
CA TYR A 466 16.92 -14.52 23.24
C TYR A 466 16.48 -13.53 24.31
N PHE A 467 16.98 -12.28 24.27
CA PHE A 467 16.48 -11.20 25.10
C PHE A 467 15.24 -10.55 24.47
N PRO A 468 14.35 -9.95 25.28
CA PRO A 468 13.21 -9.21 24.75
C PRO A 468 13.65 -8.01 23.91
N ARG A 469 12.92 -7.75 22.83
CA ARG A 469 13.12 -6.58 21.97
C ARG A 469 12.41 -5.36 22.55
N LEU A 470 13.19 -4.44 23.10
CA LEU A 470 12.68 -3.13 23.50
C LEU A 470 12.65 -2.17 22.29
N LEU A 471 11.73 -1.20 22.33
CA LEU A 471 11.61 -0.18 21.28
C LEU A 471 12.87 0.67 21.14
N ASP A 472 13.38 1.14 22.27
CA ASP A 472 14.56 1.98 22.41
C ASP A 472 15.10 1.91 23.85
N GLN A 473 16.20 2.63 24.06
CA GLN A 473 16.90 2.71 25.35
C GLN A 473 16.04 3.37 26.44
N ASP A 474 15.09 4.24 26.08
CA ASP A 474 14.25 4.95 27.05
C ASP A 474 13.30 3.99 27.75
N VAL A 475 12.86 2.93 27.07
CA VAL A 475 12.08 1.83 27.68
C VAL A 475 12.86 1.13 28.80
N LEU A 476 14.15 0.84 28.58
CA LEU A 476 15.02 0.25 29.62
C LEU A 476 15.17 1.21 30.81
N LEU A 477 15.45 2.49 30.53
CA LEU A 477 15.62 3.50 31.57
C LEU A 477 14.35 3.74 32.38
N GLY A 478 13.18 3.69 31.75
CA GLY A 478 11.88 3.72 32.43
C GLY A 478 11.76 2.59 33.45
N ALA A 479 12.00 1.35 33.02
CA ALA A 479 11.95 0.18 33.90
C ALA A 479 12.93 0.29 35.08
N VAL A 480 14.15 0.80 34.84
CA VAL A 480 15.14 1.00 35.90
C VAL A 480 14.69 2.08 36.89
N ARG A 481 14.25 3.24 36.41
CA ARG A 481 13.75 4.34 37.26
C ARG A 481 12.59 3.89 38.13
N ASP A 482 11.62 3.20 37.54
CA ASP A 482 10.46 2.69 38.28
C ASP A 482 10.85 1.62 39.29
N GLY A 483 11.85 0.78 38.97
CA GLY A 483 12.34 -0.26 39.87
C GLY A 483 13.06 0.29 41.10
N VAL A 484 14.01 1.21 40.94
CA VAL A 484 14.87 1.68 42.04
C VAL A 484 14.15 2.53 43.07
N THR A 485 13.02 3.15 42.69
CA THR A 485 12.24 4.00 43.59
C THR A 485 11.31 3.22 44.52
N ARG A 486 11.05 1.95 44.23
CA ARG A 486 10.06 1.15 44.95
C ARG A 486 10.51 0.75 46.36
N PRO A 487 9.58 0.65 47.32
CA PRO A 487 9.89 0.09 48.64
C PRO A 487 10.39 -1.36 48.57
N ASP A 488 9.91 -2.13 47.60
CA ASP A 488 10.33 -3.49 47.28
C ASP A 488 11.31 -3.53 46.10
N ALA A 489 12.15 -2.50 45.95
CA ALA A 489 13.02 -2.31 44.78
C ALA A 489 13.73 -3.63 44.38
N PRO A 490 13.45 -4.15 43.17
CA PRO A 490 14.01 -5.42 42.71
C PRO A 490 15.52 -5.35 42.45
N PHE A 491 16.07 -4.14 42.37
CA PHE A 491 17.48 -3.86 42.11
C PHE A 491 17.85 -2.46 42.54
N ALA A 492 19.14 -2.21 42.69
CA ALA A 492 19.71 -0.90 42.99
C ALA A 492 20.47 -0.33 41.79
N TYR A 493 20.56 1.00 41.72
CA TYR A 493 21.36 1.70 40.71
C TYR A 493 22.51 2.47 41.36
N ALA A 494 23.69 2.49 40.74
CA ALA A 494 24.81 3.32 41.16
C ALA A 494 25.46 4.03 39.98
N THR A 495 26.11 5.17 40.24
CA THR A 495 26.86 5.94 39.25
C THR A 495 28.32 5.53 39.14
N GLY A 496 28.76 4.53 39.92
CA GLY A 496 30.12 3.99 39.88
C GLY A 496 30.50 3.26 41.15
N VAL A 497 31.73 2.74 41.18
CA VAL A 497 32.32 2.06 42.33
C VAL A 497 33.59 2.81 42.73
N SER A 498 33.75 3.06 44.04
CA SER A 498 34.95 3.65 44.62
C SER A 498 36.15 2.69 44.57
N PRO A 499 37.40 3.18 44.70
CA PRO A 499 38.58 2.32 44.79
C PRO A 499 38.50 1.26 45.90
N GLU A 500 37.76 1.56 46.98
CA GLU A 500 37.54 0.69 48.13
C GLU A 500 36.40 -0.32 47.93
N GLY A 501 35.73 -0.30 46.77
CA GLY A 501 34.68 -1.26 46.41
C GLY A 501 33.26 -0.86 46.84
N TYR A 502 33.06 0.35 47.36
CA TYR A 502 31.73 0.88 47.70
C TYR A 502 31.03 1.47 46.48
N HIS A 503 29.73 1.26 46.37
CA HIS A 503 28.91 1.88 45.34
C HIS A 503 28.69 3.36 45.63
N THR A 504 28.88 4.19 44.62
CA THR A 504 28.76 5.66 44.71
C THR A 504 27.54 6.14 43.94
N GLY A 505 26.92 7.23 44.41
CA GLY A 505 25.68 7.76 43.79
C GLY A 505 24.52 6.76 43.78
N LEU A 506 24.43 5.93 44.84
CA LEU A 506 23.45 4.86 44.95
C LEU A 506 22.00 5.40 44.99
N VAL A 507 21.14 4.82 44.18
CA VAL A 507 19.68 5.01 44.19
C VAL A 507 19.04 3.67 44.47
N PHE A 508 18.46 3.53 45.66
CA PHE A 508 17.81 2.32 46.13
C PHE A 508 16.71 2.70 47.14
N HIS A 509 15.48 2.25 46.91
CA HIS A 509 14.28 2.59 47.69
C HIS A 509 13.95 4.09 47.76
N ARG A 510 14.44 4.90 46.82
CA ARG A 510 14.24 6.35 46.79
C ARG A 510 14.24 6.89 45.37
N PRO A 511 13.53 8.00 45.10
CA PRO A 511 13.67 8.72 43.85
C PRO A 511 15.09 9.28 43.72
N GLY A 512 15.65 9.18 42.51
CA GLY A 512 16.97 9.69 42.19
C GLY A 512 17.20 9.65 40.68
N PRO A 513 18.15 10.43 40.17
CA PRO A 513 18.45 10.45 38.75
C PRO A 513 19.12 9.14 38.32
N VAL A 514 18.60 8.54 37.24
CA VAL A 514 19.21 7.40 36.55
C VAL A 514 19.79 7.90 35.23
N TYR A 515 21.11 7.79 35.12
CA TYR A 515 21.86 8.18 33.93
C TYR A 515 22.14 6.95 33.06
N PHE A 516 22.48 7.19 31.79
CA PHE A 516 22.94 6.15 30.88
C PHE A 516 24.35 6.48 30.40
N ASP A 517 25.32 6.21 31.26
CA ASP A 517 26.73 6.41 30.97
C ASP A 517 27.51 5.11 31.16
N THR A 518 28.83 5.18 31.00
CA THR A 518 29.71 4.01 31.09
C THR A 518 29.93 3.52 32.53
N HIS A 519 29.62 4.36 33.53
CA HIS A 519 29.75 4.08 34.96
C HIS A 519 28.40 3.75 35.63
N SER A 520 27.29 3.90 34.91
CA SER A 520 25.95 3.49 35.32
C SER A 520 25.85 1.98 35.54
N LEU A 521 25.59 1.57 36.77
CA LEU A 521 25.54 0.16 37.19
C LEU A 521 24.18 -0.19 37.77
N LEU A 522 23.72 -1.40 37.44
CA LEU A 522 22.57 -2.06 38.04
C LEU A 522 23.07 -3.20 38.93
N ILE A 523 22.61 -3.25 40.17
CA ILE A 523 23.16 -4.09 41.24
C ILE A 523 22.03 -4.92 41.84
N HIS A 524 22.32 -6.20 42.11
CA HIS A 524 21.40 -7.06 42.86
C HIS A 524 21.19 -6.52 44.29
N PRO A 525 19.96 -6.50 44.82
CA PRO A 525 19.65 -5.93 46.14
C PRO A 525 20.55 -6.42 47.28
N ASP A 526 20.82 -7.72 47.34
CA ASP A 526 21.64 -8.35 48.39
C ASP A 526 23.15 -8.06 48.28
N HIS A 527 23.59 -7.41 47.20
CA HIS A 527 25.00 -7.13 46.91
C HIS A 527 25.34 -5.64 46.91
N VAL A 528 24.44 -4.80 47.45
CA VAL A 528 24.68 -3.37 47.64
C VAL A 528 25.70 -3.14 48.75
N ASN A 529 26.88 -2.65 48.36
CA ASN A 529 27.95 -2.26 49.29
C ASN A 529 27.98 -0.73 49.50
N GLU A 530 27.59 -0.27 50.69
CA GLU A 530 27.60 1.14 51.10
C GLU A 530 28.78 1.42 52.05
N PRO A 531 29.37 2.63 52.01
CA PRO A 531 30.36 3.02 53.01
C PRO A 531 29.71 3.10 54.41
N PRO A 532 30.40 2.66 55.48
CA PRO A 532 29.86 2.71 56.82
C PRO A 532 29.52 4.15 57.22
N PRO A 533 28.41 4.38 57.98
CA PRO A 533 28.04 5.72 58.41
C PRO A 533 29.19 6.34 59.22
N PRO A 534 29.49 7.64 59.03
CA PRO A 534 30.57 8.29 59.75
C PRO A 534 30.30 8.21 61.26
N VAL A 535 31.25 7.64 62.01
CA VAL A 535 31.22 7.61 63.46
C VAL A 535 31.29 9.06 63.96
N PRO A 536 30.36 9.53 64.82
CA PRO A 536 30.46 10.88 65.36
C PRO A 536 31.75 11.00 66.20
N ALA A 537 32.71 11.78 65.71
CA ALA A 537 33.94 12.08 66.42
C ALA A 537 33.61 12.86 67.70
N GLY A 538 34.13 12.34 68.81
CA GLY A 538 33.90 12.84 70.16
C GLY A 538 34.32 14.30 70.37
N GLN A 539 33.64 14.91 71.34
CA GLN A 539 33.97 16.22 71.90
C GLN A 539 35.39 16.23 72.47
N GLU A 540 36.23 17.13 71.98
CA GLU A 540 37.37 17.65 72.73
C GLU A 540 37.25 19.17 72.89
N VAL A 541 37.72 19.60 74.05
CA VAL A 541 37.41 20.83 74.77
C VAL A 541 38.50 21.87 74.50
N GLU A 542 38.14 23.12 74.24
CA GLU A 542 39.00 24.25 74.59
C GLU A 542 38.24 25.37 75.32
N LYS A 543 38.88 25.80 76.41
CA LYS A 543 38.44 26.75 77.43
C LYS A 543 38.70 28.19 77.00
N VAL A 544 37.80 29.12 77.33
CA VAL A 544 38.18 30.43 77.91
C VAL A 544 37.18 30.86 78.99
N LYS A 545 37.77 31.32 80.11
CA LYS A 545 37.29 31.92 81.37
C LYS A 545 36.55 33.27 81.12
N THR A 546 35.82 33.99 81.98
CA THR A 546 35.32 33.94 83.37
C THR A 546 34.44 35.21 83.53
N GLY A 547 33.39 35.16 84.38
CA GLY A 547 32.83 36.36 85.03
C GLY A 547 31.29 36.39 85.15
N GLY A 548 30.75 35.95 86.29
CA GLY A 548 29.36 36.24 86.71
C GLY A 548 29.25 37.60 87.43
N PRO A 549 28.21 37.87 88.27
CA PRO A 549 27.02 37.06 88.62
C PRO A 549 25.69 37.87 88.67
N GLY A 550 24.57 37.23 89.02
CA GLY A 550 23.34 37.87 89.51
C GLY A 550 22.08 37.30 88.84
N ASP A 551 21.45 36.25 89.39
CA ASP A 551 20.45 36.25 90.47
C ASP A 551 19.06 36.69 89.98
N GLY A 552 18.01 35.93 90.35
CA GLY A 552 16.63 36.30 90.02
C GLY A 552 15.69 35.13 89.72
N THR A 553 15.00 34.69 90.76
CA THR A 553 13.95 33.68 90.82
C THR A 553 12.63 34.05 90.10
N ALA A 554 11.84 33.01 89.85
CA ALA A 554 10.38 32.92 89.97
C ALA A 554 9.45 33.16 88.75
N ARG A 555 8.68 32.08 88.49
CA ARG A 555 7.23 32.00 88.26
C ARG A 555 6.60 32.72 87.05
N GLN A 556 5.99 31.89 86.19
CA GLN A 556 4.72 32.09 85.44
C GLN A 556 3.71 33.01 86.18
N PRO A 557 2.77 33.73 85.50
CA PRO A 557 1.92 33.15 84.44
C PRO A 557 1.38 34.13 83.34
N GLY A 558 0.68 33.57 82.35
CA GLY A 558 -0.57 34.17 81.85
C GLY A 558 -0.50 35.19 80.71
N ARG A 559 -0.64 34.67 79.48
CA ARG A 559 -1.54 35.13 78.39
C ARG A 559 -1.85 36.64 78.29
N ARG A 560 -1.40 37.26 77.19
CA ARG A 560 -2.22 38.12 76.32
C ARG A 560 -1.47 38.48 75.03
N GLU A 561 -2.14 38.25 73.91
CA GLU A 561 -1.72 38.64 72.57
C GLU A 561 -1.53 40.16 72.49
N SER A 562 -0.44 40.59 71.85
CA SER A 562 -0.20 41.96 71.42
C SER A 562 0.23 41.94 69.94
N PRO A 563 -0.26 42.84 69.08
CA PRO A 563 0.04 42.83 67.65
C PRO A 563 1.46 43.33 67.37
N GLN A 564 2.21 42.62 66.52
CA GLN A 564 3.56 43.01 66.11
C GLN A 564 3.53 43.98 64.90
N THR A 565 4.28 45.07 65.07
CA THR A 565 4.65 46.11 64.10
C THR A 565 5.32 45.55 62.83
N PRO A 566 5.09 46.10 61.62
CA PRO A 566 5.61 45.53 60.38
C PRO A 566 7.15 45.65 60.26
N VAL A 567 7.80 44.51 60.06
CA VAL A 567 9.24 44.37 59.80
C VAL A 567 9.58 44.92 58.40
N LYS A 568 10.64 45.73 58.28
CA LYS A 568 11.21 46.16 56.98
C LYS A 568 11.61 44.90 56.18
N LYS A 569 10.97 44.68 55.03
CA LYS A 569 11.24 43.54 54.16
C LYS A 569 12.44 43.84 53.25
N THR A 570 13.40 42.92 53.20
CA THR A 570 14.50 42.93 52.22
C THR A 570 13.92 42.56 50.85
N THR A 571 14.10 43.42 49.85
CA THR A 571 13.48 43.28 48.51
C THR A 571 14.44 42.90 47.39
N ARG A 572 15.73 42.67 47.69
CA ARG A 572 16.76 42.34 46.69
C ARG A 572 17.71 41.26 47.18
N TYR A 573 17.98 40.26 46.33
CA TYR A 573 19.04 39.28 46.48
C TYR A 573 20.16 39.55 45.44
N TYR A 574 21.42 39.40 45.85
CA TYR A 574 22.58 39.46 44.96
C TYR A 574 23.61 38.42 45.43
N GLY A 575 24.03 37.52 44.53
CA GLY A 575 25.00 36.47 44.82
C GLY A 575 26.04 36.36 43.70
N ARG A 576 27.30 36.15 44.08
CA ARG A 576 28.41 35.83 43.17
C ARG A 576 29.19 34.66 43.75
N VAL A 577 29.48 33.66 42.94
CA VAL A 577 30.30 32.50 43.31
C VAL A 577 31.31 32.22 42.20
N ALA A 578 32.55 31.91 42.59
CA ALA A 578 33.58 31.46 41.65
C ALA A 578 33.45 29.95 41.47
N LEU A 579 33.41 29.49 40.21
CA LEU A 579 33.25 28.09 39.86
C LEU A 579 34.57 27.47 39.41
N ASP A 580 34.76 26.19 39.71
CA ASP A 580 35.89 25.43 39.16
C ASP A 580 35.61 25.06 37.69
N PRO A 581 36.46 25.48 36.71
CA PRO A 581 36.29 25.18 35.29
C PRO A 581 36.11 23.69 34.96
N GLN A 582 36.64 22.78 35.77
CA GLN A 582 36.53 21.33 35.55
C GLN A 582 35.24 20.72 36.16
N ARG A 583 34.54 21.47 37.02
CA ARG A 583 33.34 21.03 37.74
C ARG A 583 32.10 21.91 37.51
N VAL A 584 32.19 22.86 36.58
CA VAL A 584 31.15 23.87 36.27
C VAL A 584 29.75 23.26 36.18
N ASN A 585 29.57 22.15 35.45
CA ASN A 585 28.24 21.56 35.27
C ASN A 585 27.61 21.06 36.58
N ARG A 586 28.43 20.50 37.50
CA ARG A 586 27.98 20.04 38.81
C ARG A 586 27.68 21.21 39.73
N GLU A 587 28.56 22.21 39.77
CA GLU A 587 28.41 23.36 40.66
C GLU A 587 27.26 24.28 40.23
N ILE A 588 27.05 24.48 38.91
CA ILE A 588 25.87 25.18 38.39
C ILE A 588 24.59 24.43 38.76
N GLY A 589 24.56 23.10 38.64
CA GLY A 589 23.40 22.31 39.07
C GLY A 589 23.00 22.57 40.52
N VAL A 590 23.99 22.57 41.43
CA VAL A 590 23.76 22.88 42.85
C VAL A 590 23.26 24.31 43.05
N ILE A 591 23.79 25.29 42.30
CA ILE A 591 23.33 26.70 42.40
C ILE A 591 21.90 26.84 41.86
N VAL A 592 21.55 26.10 40.81
CA VAL A 592 20.20 26.08 40.26
C VAL A 592 19.22 25.56 41.30
N GLU A 593 19.48 24.39 41.89
CA GLU A 593 18.60 23.75 42.88
C GLU A 593 18.52 24.54 44.20
N GLU A 594 19.66 24.98 44.73
CA GLU A 594 19.71 25.55 46.09
C GLU A 594 19.39 27.05 46.15
N VAL A 595 19.59 27.79 45.05
CA VAL A 595 19.44 29.24 45.01
C VAL A 595 18.42 29.69 43.96
N ILE A 596 18.59 29.31 42.70
CA ILE A 596 17.78 29.86 41.61
C ILE A 596 16.33 29.37 41.71
N GLU A 597 16.11 28.06 41.87
CA GLU A 597 14.76 27.48 41.99
C GLU A 597 14.01 28.01 43.21
N ARG A 598 14.73 28.26 44.32
CA ARG A 598 14.15 28.89 45.51
C ARG A 598 13.72 30.33 45.27
N LEU A 599 14.42 31.08 44.41
CA LEU A 599 14.05 32.46 44.07
C LEU A 599 12.95 32.52 43.01
N THR A 600 12.97 31.64 42.00
CA THR A 600 11.97 31.60 40.93
C THR A 600 10.64 30.98 41.37
N SER A 601 10.63 30.18 42.45
CA SER A 601 9.40 29.67 43.05
C SER A 601 8.61 30.75 43.82
N ILE A 602 9.18 31.94 44.06
CA ILE A 602 8.50 33.07 44.70
C ILE A 602 7.70 33.86 43.64
N PRO A 603 6.36 33.99 43.76
CA PRO A 603 5.55 34.74 42.80
C PRO A 603 5.98 36.21 42.70
N ALA A 604 6.07 36.73 41.47
CA ALA A 604 6.53 38.09 41.14
C ALA A 604 8.00 38.42 41.49
N CYS A 605 8.84 37.40 41.73
CA CYS A 605 10.29 37.55 41.82
C CYS A 605 10.91 37.51 40.42
N GLU A 606 11.48 38.62 39.96
CA GLU A 606 12.25 38.67 38.71
C GLU A 606 13.69 38.23 38.99
N VAL A 607 14.15 37.21 38.28
CA VAL A 607 15.49 36.61 38.46
C VAL A 607 16.29 36.74 37.17
N ASP A 608 17.30 37.60 37.19
CA ASP A 608 18.28 37.74 36.11
C ASP A 608 19.57 36.95 36.43
N ILE A 609 20.03 36.13 35.48
CA ILE A 609 21.23 35.30 35.62
C ILE A 609 22.23 35.68 34.52
N SER A 610 23.46 36.00 34.91
CA SER A 610 24.56 36.31 34.00
C SER A 610 25.76 35.40 34.26
N ILE A 611 26.36 34.86 33.20
CA ILE A 611 27.58 34.05 33.27
C ILE A 611 28.75 34.87 32.71
N GLU A 612 29.82 35.01 33.48
CA GLU A 612 31.06 35.69 33.08
C GLU A 612 32.20 34.67 33.00
N ILE A 613 32.81 34.52 31.83
CA ILE A 613 33.90 33.57 31.58
C ILE A 613 35.19 34.38 31.36
N ASN A 614 36.15 34.22 32.26
CA ASN A 614 37.45 34.90 32.19
C ASN A 614 38.56 33.86 31.99
N ALA A 615 39.26 33.92 30.87
CA ALA A 615 40.42 33.08 30.58
C ALA A 615 41.66 33.96 30.39
N ARG A 616 42.79 33.58 31.01
CA ARG A 616 44.08 34.26 30.83
C ARG A 616 45.14 33.23 30.47
N LEU A 617 45.77 33.42 29.32
CA LEU A 617 46.92 32.63 28.87
C LEU A 617 48.09 33.59 28.64
N PRO A 618 49.13 33.58 29.51
CA PRO A 618 50.22 34.55 29.42
C PRO A 618 50.98 34.55 28.09
N GLU A 619 51.02 33.43 27.39
CA GLU A 619 51.73 33.27 26.10
C GLU A 619 50.86 33.61 24.88
N GLY A 620 49.59 33.98 25.09
CA GLY A 620 48.61 34.27 24.04
C GLY A 620 47.87 33.03 23.53
N PHE A 621 46.65 33.23 23.03
CA PHE A 621 45.86 32.17 22.39
C PHE A 621 46.24 32.01 20.92
N ASP A 622 46.29 30.78 20.41
CA ASP A 622 46.53 30.54 18.98
C ASP A 622 45.32 30.91 18.10
N GLU A 623 45.55 31.15 16.81
CA GLU A 623 44.50 31.56 15.88
C GLU A 623 43.36 30.53 15.76
N ALA A 624 43.67 29.24 15.88
CA ALA A 624 42.70 28.16 15.80
C ALA A 624 41.72 28.19 16.99
N THR A 625 42.22 28.44 18.20
CA THR A 625 41.42 28.58 19.42
C THR A 625 40.58 29.85 19.37
N ILE A 626 41.17 30.99 18.99
CA ILE A 626 40.44 32.26 18.83
C ILE A 626 39.27 32.10 17.85
N ARG A 627 39.52 31.47 16.69
CA ARG A 627 38.47 31.23 15.68
C ARG A 627 37.36 30.33 16.23
N THR A 628 37.73 29.17 16.80
CA THR A 628 36.76 28.17 17.28
C THR A 628 35.87 28.73 18.39
N VAL A 629 36.46 29.40 19.38
CA VAL A 629 35.72 29.99 20.49
C VAL A 629 34.86 31.16 20.01
N SER A 630 35.37 32.02 19.11
CA SER A 630 34.58 33.12 18.54
C SER A 630 33.37 32.63 17.74
N GLU A 631 33.53 31.58 16.94
CA GLU A 631 32.43 30.97 16.17
C GLU A 631 31.39 30.32 17.08
N ASN A 632 31.83 29.64 18.14
CA ASN A 632 30.94 29.06 19.14
C ASN A 632 30.20 30.15 19.93
N SER A 633 30.87 31.22 20.34
CA SER A 633 30.24 32.36 21.03
C SER A 633 29.18 33.05 20.16
N ARG A 634 29.38 33.16 18.84
CA ARG A 634 28.34 33.63 17.90
C ARG A 634 27.17 32.66 17.82
N THR A 635 27.45 31.37 17.66
CA THR A 635 26.42 30.32 17.52
C THR A 635 25.55 30.22 18.78
N LEU A 636 26.18 30.35 19.95
CA LEU A 636 25.55 30.34 21.26
C LEU A 636 25.00 31.72 21.70
N LYS A 637 25.08 32.74 20.82
CA LYS A 637 24.51 34.08 20.99
C LYS A 637 24.99 34.82 22.26
N PHE A 638 26.30 34.77 22.54
CA PHE A 638 26.89 35.58 23.62
C PHE A 638 26.66 37.07 23.32
N GLY A 639 26.13 37.83 24.29
CA GLY A 639 25.83 39.25 24.11
C GLY A 639 27.07 40.13 23.90
N HIS A 640 28.21 39.73 24.45
CA HIS A 640 29.53 40.34 24.26
C HIS A 640 30.62 39.28 24.46
N TYR A 641 31.66 39.27 23.63
CA TYR A 641 32.86 38.46 23.80
C TYR A 641 34.05 39.11 23.06
N GLU A 642 35.24 39.05 23.66
CA GLU A 642 36.50 39.59 23.12
C GLU A 642 37.69 38.72 23.58
N PHE A 643 38.84 38.86 22.91
CA PHE A 643 40.08 38.11 23.19
C PHE A 643 41.20 39.02 23.67
#